data_AF-A0A6I4T980-F1
#
_entry.id   AF-A0A6I4T980-F1
#
_cell.length_a   1.000
_cell.length_b   1.000
_cell.length_c   1.000
_cell.angle_alpha   90.00
_cell.angle_beta   90.00
_cell.angle_gamma   90.00
#
_symmetry.space_group_name_H-M   'P 1'
#
loop_
_entity.id
_entity.type
_entity.pdbx_description
1 polymer ?
#
loop_
_entity_poly.entity_id
_entity_poly.type
_entity_poly.pdbx_seq_one_letter_code
_entity_poly.pdbx_strand_id
1 'polypeptide(L)'
;MKSLYKFRHPLGGAAFGLLFAAQALAAPSQVAPGDRPAPDFGSERQERWNNYPEPPRAPAGAPNVLLIMTDDVGFGSASTFGGLIPTPTFDELARHGLRYNEFHTTAMCSPTRAALLTGRNHHAVATGSITNVAIDEPGYTSVIPDSAATVGRVLRDSGYDTAFFGKNHNTPIWETGPMGPFNHWPNGLGFDYFYGFNAAAADQFRPELIENRNAVEPPEDPSYIFDKDLTDHMINWLHVKWSQKPDDPFFIYLSPGTMHSPHQAPADWIARFKGKFDMGWDRMREEIFKRQKSMGVIPQDAVLTPRPDALPAWDSLSPEAQKTYARQMEVAAAQLSFFDNQLGRVIDELRSSGQLDNTLIIYLQGDNGASMDSRRGAVQELQSLVGIEPTEAELIEKSDENGTRDSYSNYNAAWAWAQNAPFPWGKQVASHLGGLRDGLVISWPDRIHASGQTRRQFHHVIDIAPTIYEAAGIHPPEKVDGVAQQPIDGVSMVYSFSHPDAPSTRHQQYFEMLGNRSFYKEGWLAATTPPRAPFDRSTKPLDPAKFKWELYNLTVDYSQAHDISAQYPGKLAELKADFDEAAKRNHVYPIEADLIGRVGPGKRPSLIEGRDHLTFYPGDTRYAAGNFPSLKIGWKVDAHVTVTGDGAEGPVVINGDEAGGAGLLLDDGRPLYLYNPSARAQERVELVGEPLPVGDHTITIAATADPEHGPRAALLSMLVDGKTVTSAEVPILYPARGSGVVGRYNVRTLLKGMDEPSMRNLSINYVEFTRK
;
A
#
# COMPACT_ATOMS: atom_id res chain seq x y z
N MET A 1 51.04 4.07 11.70
CA MET A 1 52.12 3.06 11.65
C MET A 1 51.51 1.67 11.71
N LYS A 2 52.02 0.76 10.88
CA LYS A 2 51.50 -0.57 10.56
C LYS A 2 51.62 -1.58 11.71
N SER A 3 50.66 -2.50 11.83
CA SER A 3 50.84 -3.84 12.43
C SER A 3 49.74 -4.76 11.87
N LEU A 4 49.93 -5.48 10.76
CA LEU A 4 50.54 -6.82 10.62
C LEU A 4 49.93 -7.89 11.55
N TYR A 5 48.97 -8.66 11.02
CA TYR A 5 48.86 -10.08 11.32
C TYR A 5 48.65 -10.86 10.01
N LYS A 6 49.53 -11.86 9.82
CA LYS A 6 49.62 -12.75 8.66
C LYS A 6 48.77 -14.00 8.93
N PHE A 7 48.01 -14.46 7.94
CA PHE A 7 47.67 -15.87 7.78
C PHE A 7 48.17 -16.37 6.42
N ARG A 8 48.92 -17.47 6.46
CA ARG A 8 49.48 -18.20 5.32
C ARG A 8 48.51 -19.33 4.95
N HIS A 9 48.17 -19.46 3.67
CA HIS A 9 47.77 -20.73 3.05
C HIS A 9 48.72 -21.02 1.87
N PRO A 10 49.13 -22.29 1.64
CA PRO A 10 50.03 -22.64 0.55
C PRO A 10 49.27 -22.87 -0.76
N LEU A 11 49.87 -22.37 -1.84
CA LEU A 11 49.54 -22.65 -3.23
C LEU A 11 49.84 -24.12 -3.57
N GLY A 12 48.84 -24.85 -4.05
CA GLY A 12 49.01 -26.10 -4.79
C GLY A 12 48.50 -25.89 -6.21
N GLY A 13 49.42 -25.75 -7.16
CA GLY A 13 49.10 -25.75 -8.59
C GLY A 13 48.93 -27.18 -9.10
N ALA A 14 47.94 -27.40 -9.96
CA ALA A 14 47.89 -28.57 -10.83
C ALA A 14 47.22 -28.17 -12.15
N ALA A 15 48.01 -28.14 -13.21
CA ALA A 15 47.56 -28.09 -14.59
C ALA A 15 46.93 -29.44 -14.99
N PHE A 16 45.78 -29.42 -15.63
CA PHE A 16 45.21 -30.61 -16.27
C PHE A 16 45.22 -30.42 -17.79
N GLY A 17 46.18 -31.08 -18.44
CA GLY A 17 46.22 -31.33 -19.88
C GLY A 17 45.61 -32.71 -20.19
N LEU A 18 44.81 -32.75 -21.26
CA LEU A 18 44.01 -33.88 -21.76
C LEU A 18 44.83 -35.10 -22.22
N LEU A 19 44.25 -36.30 -22.09
CA LEU A 19 44.46 -37.45 -23.00
C LEU A 19 43.44 -38.58 -22.73
N PHE A 20 42.60 -38.89 -23.73
CA PHE A 20 41.87 -40.17 -23.79
C PHE A 20 42.56 -41.09 -24.79
N ALA A 21 42.97 -42.28 -24.33
CA ALA A 21 43.55 -43.33 -25.16
C ALA A 21 42.46 -44.31 -25.61
N ALA A 22 42.39 -44.56 -26.92
CA ALA A 22 41.52 -45.57 -27.52
C ALA A 22 42.22 -46.94 -27.57
N GLN A 23 41.53 -47.99 -27.11
CA GLN A 23 41.92 -49.37 -27.39
C GLN A 23 41.15 -49.88 -28.62
N ALA A 24 41.89 -50.40 -29.60
CA ALA A 24 41.33 -51.06 -30.79
C ALA A 24 41.29 -52.58 -30.57
N LEU A 25 40.10 -53.17 -30.70
CA LEU A 25 39.90 -54.60 -30.90
C LEU A 25 39.37 -54.80 -32.32
N ALA A 26 40.05 -55.62 -33.11
CA ALA A 26 39.65 -55.98 -34.46
C ALA A 26 38.66 -57.17 -34.44
N ALA A 27 37.54 -57.04 -35.15
CA ALA A 27 36.66 -58.15 -35.54
C ALA A 27 36.38 -58.06 -37.06
N PRO A 28 36.29 -59.19 -37.79
CA PRO A 28 36.17 -59.20 -39.24
C PRO A 28 34.72 -59.10 -39.75
N SER A 29 34.63 -58.44 -40.91
CA SER A 29 33.52 -58.21 -41.86
C SER A 29 32.19 -58.95 -41.70
N GLN A 30 31.09 -58.18 -41.77
CA GLN A 30 29.87 -58.58 -42.46
C GLN A 30 29.39 -57.50 -43.43
N VAL A 31 28.89 -57.99 -44.57
CA VAL A 31 28.50 -57.27 -45.79
C VAL A 31 27.23 -56.43 -45.55
N ALA A 32 27.19 -55.30 -46.24
CA ALA A 32 26.23 -54.21 -46.15
C ALA A 32 24.76 -54.59 -46.43
N PRO A 33 23.81 -53.89 -45.78
CA PRO A 33 22.52 -53.59 -46.35
C PRO A 33 22.37 -52.08 -46.63
N GLY A 34 22.42 -51.74 -47.93
CA GLY A 34 21.70 -50.61 -48.54
C GLY A 34 22.13 -49.20 -48.16
N ASP A 35 22.60 -48.45 -49.17
CA ASP A 35 22.71 -46.99 -49.15
C ASP A 35 21.35 -46.35 -48.84
N ARG A 36 21.04 -46.16 -47.56
CA ARG A 36 20.18 -45.06 -47.13
C ARG A 36 21.11 -43.88 -46.90
N PRO A 37 20.92 -42.72 -47.57
CA PRO A 37 21.66 -41.53 -47.19
C PRO A 37 21.44 -41.32 -45.69
N ALA A 38 22.54 -41.18 -44.94
CA ALA A 38 22.45 -40.74 -43.56
C ALA A 38 21.57 -39.48 -43.55
N PRO A 39 20.61 -39.34 -42.62
CA PRO A 39 19.84 -38.11 -42.52
C PRO A 39 20.83 -36.95 -42.51
N ASP A 40 20.68 -36.04 -43.47
CA ASP A 40 21.49 -34.84 -43.53
C ASP A 40 21.16 -34.02 -42.28
N PHE A 41 22.00 -34.14 -41.26
CA PHE A 41 21.92 -33.32 -40.05
C PHE A 41 22.40 -31.88 -40.30
N GLY A 42 22.34 -31.40 -41.56
CA GLY A 42 22.83 -30.10 -41.99
C GLY A 42 24.35 -30.07 -42.02
N SER A 43 24.96 -30.64 -43.07
CA SER A 43 26.41 -30.62 -43.26
C SER A 43 27.00 -29.27 -43.70
N GLU A 44 26.17 -28.23 -43.85
CA GLU A 44 26.61 -26.83 -43.91
C GLU A 44 26.18 -26.07 -42.65
N ARG A 45 26.74 -26.41 -41.49
CA ARG A 45 26.72 -25.47 -40.36
C ARG A 45 27.70 -24.34 -40.66
N GLN A 46 27.26 -23.33 -41.42
CA GLN A 46 27.83 -22.00 -41.24
C GLN A 46 27.67 -21.66 -39.75
N GLU A 47 28.77 -21.38 -39.06
CA GLU A 47 28.83 -21.02 -37.64
C GLU A 47 28.09 -19.70 -37.35
N ARG A 48 26.78 -19.68 -37.49
CA ARG A 48 25.95 -18.52 -37.17
C ARG A 48 24.72 -18.97 -36.40
N TRP A 49 24.93 -19.22 -35.12
CA TRP A 49 23.88 -19.30 -34.10
C TRP A 49 23.27 -17.91 -33.85
N ASN A 50 22.85 -17.21 -34.92
CA ASN A 50 22.40 -15.80 -34.87
C ASN A 50 20.88 -15.65 -35.07
N ASN A 51 20.13 -16.75 -35.02
CA ASN A 51 18.67 -16.76 -35.22
C ASN A 51 17.90 -16.77 -33.89
N TYR A 52 18.47 -16.18 -32.83
CA TYR A 52 17.71 -16.00 -31.58
C TYR A 52 16.57 -15.02 -31.82
N PRO A 53 15.40 -15.21 -31.18
CA PRO A 53 14.33 -14.22 -31.22
C PRO A 53 14.84 -12.86 -30.74
N GLU A 54 14.56 -11.80 -31.50
CA GLU A 54 14.89 -10.43 -31.08
C GLU A 54 13.99 -10.04 -29.90
N PRO A 55 14.55 -9.51 -28.80
CA PRO A 55 13.76 -8.95 -27.72
C PRO A 55 13.03 -7.69 -28.20
N PRO A 56 11.90 -7.32 -27.55
CA PRO A 56 11.24 -6.04 -27.83
C PRO A 56 12.20 -4.88 -27.54
N ARG A 57 12.07 -3.80 -28.30
CA ARG A 57 12.87 -2.58 -28.13
C ARG A 57 11.94 -1.38 -28.02
N ALA A 58 12.26 -0.48 -27.10
CA ALA A 58 11.53 0.77 -26.96
C ALA A 58 11.67 1.63 -28.23
N PRO A 59 10.68 2.50 -28.52
CA PRO A 59 10.81 3.47 -29.59
C PRO A 59 12.07 4.33 -29.43
N ALA A 60 12.70 4.69 -30.54
CA ALA A 60 13.92 5.49 -30.51
C ALA A 60 13.67 6.84 -29.82
N GLY A 61 14.50 7.17 -28.82
CA GLY A 61 14.37 8.39 -28.05
C GLY A 61 13.24 8.39 -27.00
N ALA A 62 12.65 7.23 -26.70
CA ALA A 62 11.71 7.11 -25.60
C ALA A 62 12.38 7.50 -24.27
N PRO A 63 11.70 8.24 -23.37
CA PRO A 63 12.29 8.68 -22.12
C PRO A 63 12.34 7.53 -21.11
N ASN A 64 13.23 7.65 -20.14
CA ASN A 64 13.04 6.95 -18.87
C ASN A 64 11.77 7.51 -18.19
N VAL A 65 11.07 6.69 -17.41
CA VAL A 65 9.87 7.13 -16.68
C VAL A 65 10.06 6.84 -15.20
N LEU A 66 9.98 7.89 -14.39
CA LEU A 66 9.91 7.79 -12.92
C LEU A 66 8.55 8.30 -12.45
N LEU A 67 7.66 7.37 -12.11
CA LEU A 67 6.33 7.65 -11.59
C LEU A 67 6.34 7.52 -10.07
N ILE A 68 6.04 8.61 -9.37
CA ILE A 68 6.08 8.71 -7.91
C ILE A 68 4.68 8.98 -7.38
N MET A 69 4.26 8.23 -6.35
CA MET A 69 2.97 8.43 -5.67
C MET A 69 3.11 8.23 -4.17
N THR A 70 3.03 9.32 -3.40
CA THR A 70 2.92 9.25 -1.93
C THR A 70 1.51 8.82 -1.49
N ASP A 71 1.35 8.44 -0.22
CA ASP A 71 0.13 7.81 0.31
C ASP A 71 -0.56 8.77 1.31
N ASP A 72 -1.85 9.05 1.13
CA ASP A 72 -2.62 9.96 2.02
C ASP A 72 -2.09 11.40 2.17
N VAL A 73 -1.43 11.98 1.16
CA VAL A 73 -0.92 13.35 1.23
C VAL A 73 -1.91 14.34 0.61
N GLY A 74 -2.53 15.19 1.43
CA GLY A 74 -3.49 16.20 0.96
C GLY A 74 -2.85 17.36 0.20
N PHE A 75 -3.59 18.00 -0.71
CA PHE A 75 -3.14 19.11 -1.59
C PHE A 75 -2.27 20.18 -0.89
N GLY A 76 -2.66 20.64 0.29
CA GLY A 76 -1.99 21.69 1.07
C GLY A 76 -0.95 21.17 2.09
N SER A 77 -0.48 19.92 1.98
CA SER A 77 0.49 19.35 2.91
C SER A 77 1.91 19.84 2.65
N ALA A 78 2.39 19.65 1.42
CA ALA A 78 3.77 19.93 1.02
C ALA A 78 3.98 21.39 0.60
N SER A 79 5.20 21.92 0.79
CA SER A 79 5.57 23.29 0.43
C SER A 79 5.33 23.61 -1.05
N THR A 80 5.45 22.61 -1.93
CA THR A 80 5.24 22.71 -3.38
C THR A 80 3.89 23.29 -3.77
N PHE A 81 2.85 23.02 -2.97
CA PHE A 81 1.48 23.48 -3.15
C PHE A 81 1.02 24.41 -2.01
N GLY A 82 1.97 25.11 -1.37
CA GLY A 82 1.71 26.11 -0.34
C GLY A 82 1.62 25.57 1.09
N GLY A 83 1.82 24.26 1.28
CA GLY A 83 1.87 23.62 2.58
C GLY A 83 3.01 24.09 3.49
N LEU A 84 2.96 23.65 4.74
CA LEU A 84 3.95 23.97 5.77
C LEU A 84 5.04 22.90 5.92
N ILE A 85 4.86 21.72 5.33
CA ILE A 85 5.86 20.65 5.38
C ILE A 85 6.91 20.91 4.29
N PRO A 86 8.20 21.08 4.63
CA PRO A 86 9.24 21.33 3.64
C PRO A 86 9.53 20.07 2.81
N THR A 87 9.39 20.20 1.50
CA THR A 87 9.69 19.17 0.48
C THR A 87 10.61 19.75 -0.61
N PRO A 88 11.87 20.09 -0.29
CA PRO A 88 12.79 20.75 -1.22
C PRO A 88 13.02 19.99 -2.54
N THR A 89 13.02 18.66 -2.53
CA THR A 89 13.17 17.87 -3.77
C THR A 89 11.95 18.06 -4.66
N PHE A 90 10.75 17.94 -4.09
CA PHE A 90 9.51 18.18 -4.83
C PHE A 90 9.37 19.64 -5.30
N ASP A 91 9.81 20.61 -4.49
CA ASP A 91 9.90 22.02 -4.86
C ASP A 91 10.85 22.23 -6.05
N GLU A 92 11.97 21.51 -6.11
CA GLU A 92 12.91 21.54 -7.23
C GLU A 92 12.31 20.96 -8.50
N LEU A 93 11.69 19.78 -8.44
CA LEU A 93 10.99 19.19 -9.58
C LEU A 93 9.92 20.14 -10.13
N ALA A 94 9.16 20.80 -9.25
CA ALA A 94 8.16 21.78 -9.67
C ALA A 94 8.80 23.02 -10.32
N ARG A 95 9.92 23.51 -9.80
CA ARG A 95 10.64 24.66 -10.35
C ARG A 95 11.18 24.40 -11.76
N HIS A 96 11.56 23.15 -12.04
CA HIS A 96 12.04 22.68 -13.34
C HIS A 96 10.97 21.88 -14.11
N GLY A 97 9.69 22.12 -13.79
CA GLY A 97 8.58 21.41 -14.37
C GLY A 97 7.29 22.21 -14.29
N LEU A 98 6.18 21.47 -14.26
CA LEU A 98 4.82 21.97 -14.28
C LEU A 98 4.10 21.53 -13.03
N ARG A 99 3.43 22.45 -12.33
CA ARG A 99 2.45 22.12 -11.28
C ARG A 99 1.07 22.00 -11.90
N TYR A 100 0.33 20.96 -11.57
CA TYR A 100 -1.09 20.81 -11.91
C TYR A 100 -1.91 21.00 -10.64
N ASN A 101 -2.77 22.01 -10.64
CA ASN A 101 -3.59 22.36 -9.48
C ASN A 101 -5.07 21.95 -9.63
N GLU A 102 -5.42 21.28 -10.72
CA GLU A 102 -6.73 20.70 -11.01
C GLU A 102 -6.60 19.22 -11.44
N PHE A 103 -5.66 18.51 -10.81
CA PHE A 103 -5.48 17.06 -10.96
C PHE A 103 -6.27 16.30 -9.89
N HIS A 104 -6.90 15.19 -10.26
CA HIS A 104 -7.82 14.46 -9.38
C HIS A 104 -7.52 12.96 -9.31
N THR A 105 -7.73 12.39 -8.13
CA THR A 105 -7.68 10.97 -7.78
C THR A 105 -9.10 10.45 -7.48
N THR A 106 -9.23 9.20 -7.02
CA THR A 106 -10.54 8.56 -6.77
C THR A 106 -11.04 8.72 -5.32
N ALA A 107 -10.32 9.44 -4.45
CA ALA A 107 -10.52 9.53 -3.00
C ALA A 107 -10.18 8.29 -2.15
N MET A 108 -9.54 7.26 -2.74
CA MET A 108 -9.04 6.11 -1.97
C MET A 108 -7.89 5.40 -2.70
N CYS A 109 -6.96 4.87 -1.92
CA CYS A 109 -5.72 4.22 -2.34
C CYS A 109 -5.83 3.13 -3.42
N SER A 110 -6.29 1.90 -3.13
CA SER A 110 -6.36 0.82 -4.15
C SER A 110 -7.10 1.24 -5.43
N PRO A 111 -8.26 1.91 -5.34
CA PRO A 111 -8.97 2.41 -6.52
C PRO A 111 -8.14 3.39 -7.37
N THR A 112 -7.43 4.33 -6.75
CA THR A 112 -6.54 5.27 -7.48
C THR A 112 -5.36 4.56 -8.12
N ARG A 113 -4.74 3.61 -7.42
CA ARG A 113 -3.59 2.84 -7.92
C ARG A 113 -3.98 1.96 -9.12
N ALA A 114 -5.14 1.30 -9.07
CA ALA A 114 -5.67 0.54 -10.20
C ALA A 114 -5.99 1.46 -11.40
N ALA A 115 -6.60 2.61 -11.14
CA ALA A 115 -6.93 3.59 -12.16
C ALA A 115 -5.67 4.16 -12.84
N LEU A 116 -4.64 4.47 -12.05
CA LEU A 116 -3.33 4.89 -12.51
C LEU A 116 -2.67 3.83 -13.39
N LEU A 117 -2.57 2.60 -12.88
CA LEU A 117 -1.85 1.53 -13.56
C LEU A 117 -2.53 1.15 -14.87
N THR A 118 -3.85 1.27 -14.98
CA THR A 118 -4.59 0.81 -16.16
C THR A 118 -5.00 1.93 -17.12
N GLY A 119 -4.95 3.20 -16.71
CA GLY A 119 -5.48 4.34 -17.48
C GLY A 119 -7.01 4.30 -17.64
N ARG A 120 -7.70 3.59 -16.76
CA ARG A 120 -9.14 3.30 -16.85
C ARG A 120 -9.83 3.54 -15.51
N ASN A 121 -11.12 3.80 -15.55
CA ASN A 121 -11.83 4.11 -14.31
C ASN A 121 -11.85 2.91 -13.36
N HIS A 122 -11.68 3.17 -12.06
CA HIS A 122 -11.46 2.12 -11.07
C HIS A 122 -12.57 1.06 -10.99
N HIS A 123 -13.84 1.43 -11.17
CA HIS A 123 -14.94 0.45 -11.26
C HIS A 123 -14.90 -0.39 -12.54
N ALA A 124 -14.44 0.16 -13.68
CA ALA A 124 -14.31 -0.58 -14.93
C ALA A 124 -13.17 -1.63 -14.88
N VAL A 125 -12.32 -1.57 -13.85
CA VAL A 125 -11.28 -2.57 -13.55
C VAL A 125 -11.55 -3.25 -12.20
N ALA A 126 -12.82 -3.32 -11.81
CA ALA A 126 -13.34 -4.01 -10.63
C ALA A 126 -12.78 -3.55 -9.28
N THR A 127 -12.16 -2.37 -9.23
CA THR A 127 -11.54 -1.78 -8.03
C THR A 127 -12.37 -0.62 -7.47
N GLY A 128 -13.67 -0.81 -7.32
CA GLY A 128 -14.61 0.20 -6.78
C GLY A 128 -14.31 0.63 -5.34
N SER A 129 -13.62 -0.21 -4.56
CA SER A 129 -13.12 0.12 -3.23
C SER A 129 -11.81 -0.63 -2.94
N ILE A 130 -11.27 -0.50 -1.72
CA ILE A 130 -10.07 -1.24 -1.31
C ILE A 130 -10.31 -2.74 -1.28
N THR A 131 -9.26 -3.52 -1.52
CA THR A 131 -9.29 -5.01 -1.52
C THR A 131 -9.80 -5.58 -0.17
N ASN A 132 -9.68 -4.78 0.90
CA ASN A 132 -10.14 -5.12 2.24
C ASN A 132 -11.68 -5.17 2.39
N VAL A 133 -12.44 -4.58 1.46
CA VAL A 133 -13.91 -4.50 1.48
C VAL A 133 -14.53 -4.83 0.13
N ALA A 134 -13.83 -5.64 -0.67
CA ALA A 134 -14.32 -6.18 -1.92
C ALA A 134 -15.60 -7.00 -1.73
N ILE A 135 -16.44 -7.01 -2.76
CA ILE A 135 -17.72 -7.75 -2.80
C ILE A 135 -17.88 -8.43 -4.16
N ASP A 136 -18.84 -9.34 -4.27
CA ASP A 136 -19.16 -10.15 -5.45
C ASP A 136 -19.96 -9.38 -6.52
N GLU A 137 -19.56 -8.13 -6.79
CA GLU A 137 -20.17 -7.27 -7.80
C GLU A 137 -19.15 -6.89 -8.88
N PRO A 138 -19.52 -6.77 -10.17
CA PRO A 138 -18.58 -6.59 -11.28
C PRO A 138 -17.58 -5.45 -11.10
N GLY A 139 -18.03 -4.33 -10.52
CA GLY A 139 -17.18 -3.16 -10.26
C GLY A 139 -16.34 -3.22 -8.98
N TYR A 140 -16.47 -4.26 -8.15
CA TYR A 140 -15.98 -4.27 -6.76
C TYR A 140 -15.27 -5.56 -6.34
N THR A 141 -14.98 -6.48 -7.26
CA THR A 141 -14.31 -7.76 -6.94
C THR A 141 -12.88 -7.58 -6.46
N SER A 142 -12.28 -6.41 -6.68
CA SER A 142 -10.85 -6.10 -6.46
C SER A 142 -9.86 -6.90 -7.31
N VAL A 143 -10.35 -7.60 -8.34
CA VAL A 143 -9.54 -8.37 -9.29
C VAL A 143 -9.43 -7.59 -10.59
N ILE A 144 -8.27 -6.99 -10.86
CA ILE A 144 -8.02 -6.29 -12.13
C ILE A 144 -8.12 -7.33 -13.27
N PRO A 145 -9.03 -7.16 -14.24
CA PRO A 145 -9.25 -8.16 -15.28
C PRO A 145 -8.12 -8.16 -16.33
N ASP A 146 -7.87 -9.31 -16.96
CA ASP A 146 -6.88 -9.44 -18.05
C ASP A 146 -7.16 -8.53 -19.27
N SER A 147 -8.40 -8.03 -19.40
CA SER A 147 -8.80 -7.03 -20.39
C SER A 147 -8.31 -5.61 -20.06
N ALA A 148 -7.61 -5.42 -18.94
CA ALA A 148 -7.11 -4.14 -18.46
C ALA A 148 -5.61 -4.20 -18.19
N ALA A 149 -4.82 -4.49 -19.22
CA ALA A 149 -3.37 -4.47 -19.13
C ALA A 149 -2.86 -3.13 -18.56
N THR A 150 -1.91 -3.24 -17.64
CA THR A 150 -1.30 -2.13 -16.92
C THR A 150 -0.23 -1.43 -17.76
N VAL A 151 0.13 -0.21 -17.38
CA VAL A 151 1.24 0.55 -17.95
C VAL A 151 2.57 -0.18 -17.77
N GLY A 152 2.78 -0.85 -16.63
CA GLY A 152 3.95 -1.71 -16.42
C GLY A 152 4.01 -2.82 -17.48
N ARG A 153 2.89 -3.53 -17.68
CA ARG A 153 2.78 -4.60 -18.67
C ARG A 153 3.05 -4.11 -20.10
N VAL A 154 2.42 -3.01 -20.49
CA VAL A 154 2.57 -2.45 -21.85
C VAL A 154 4.00 -1.95 -22.09
N LEU A 155 4.62 -1.28 -21.11
CA LEU A 155 5.99 -0.77 -21.24
C LEU A 155 7.01 -1.90 -21.29
N ARG A 156 6.89 -2.91 -20.41
CA ARG A 156 7.75 -4.09 -20.44
C ARG A 156 7.72 -4.78 -21.80
N ASP A 157 6.52 -5.05 -22.31
CA ASP A 157 6.33 -5.70 -23.61
C ASP A 157 6.78 -4.80 -24.77
N SER A 158 6.97 -3.50 -24.53
CA SER A 158 7.55 -2.52 -25.46
C SER A 158 9.05 -2.29 -25.27
N GLY A 159 9.74 -3.09 -24.45
CA GLY A 159 11.20 -3.04 -24.30
C GLY A 159 11.74 -2.13 -23.21
N TYR A 160 10.93 -1.75 -22.22
CA TYR A 160 11.39 -1.08 -21.00
C TYR A 160 11.86 -2.09 -19.94
N ASP A 161 12.90 -1.73 -19.17
CA ASP A 161 13.17 -2.39 -17.89
C ASP A 161 12.22 -1.85 -16.82
N THR A 162 11.45 -2.72 -16.17
CA THR A 162 10.34 -2.31 -15.29
C THR A 162 10.60 -2.67 -13.83
N ALA A 163 10.42 -1.71 -12.92
CA ALA A 163 10.56 -1.92 -11.49
C ALA A 163 9.49 -1.20 -10.67
N PHE A 164 9.02 -1.84 -9.59
CA PHE A 164 8.05 -1.29 -8.65
C PHE A 164 8.64 -1.32 -7.23
N PHE A 165 8.77 -0.15 -6.62
CA PHE A 165 9.19 0.03 -5.24
C PHE A 165 8.01 0.53 -4.38
N GLY A 166 7.60 -0.26 -3.39
CA GLY A 166 6.72 0.17 -2.30
C GLY A 166 5.33 -0.51 -2.26
N LYS A 167 4.30 0.27 -1.95
CA LYS A 167 2.92 -0.15 -1.74
C LYS A 167 2.22 -0.51 -3.05
N ASN A 168 1.80 -1.76 -3.18
CA ASN A 168 0.92 -2.20 -4.27
C ASN A 168 -0.55 -1.96 -3.95
N HIS A 169 -1.07 -2.64 -2.92
CA HIS A 169 -2.47 -2.57 -2.45
C HIS A 169 -3.54 -2.90 -3.52
N ASN A 170 -3.16 -3.50 -4.66
CA ASN A 170 -4.09 -4.00 -5.69
C ASN A 170 -4.13 -5.51 -5.82
N THR A 171 -3.27 -6.26 -5.11
CA THR A 171 -3.42 -7.72 -5.02
C THR A 171 -4.66 -8.05 -4.19
N PRO A 172 -5.60 -8.86 -4.71
CA PRO A 172 -6.74 -9.33 -3.93
C PRO A 172 -6.26 -9.98 -2.63
N ILE A 173 -6.93 -9.71 -1.50
CA ILE A 173 -6.38 -10.08 -0.19
C ILE A 173 -6.14 -11.59 -0.04
N TRP A 174 -6.97 -12.42 -0.68
CA TRP A 174 -6.86 -13.88 -0.68
C TRP A 174 -5.75 -14.43 -1.60
N GLU A 175 -5.11 -13.58 -2.39
CA GLU A 175 -4.01 -13.96 -3.29
C GLU A 175 -2.65 -13.47 -2.78
N THR A 176 -2.62 -12.82 -1.62
CA THR A 176 -1.38 -12.33 -0.98
C THR A 176 -0.56 -13.43 -0.31
N GLY A 177 -1.04 -14.67 -0.32
CA GLY A 177 -0.36 -15.82 0.27
C GLY A 177 0.86 -16.29 -0.54
N PRO A 178 1.74 -17.10 0.07
CA PRO A 178 2.99 -17.56 -0.54
C PRO A 178 2.81 -18.60 -1.66
N MET A 179 1.57 -18.97 -2.00
CA MET A 179 1.26 -20.01 -2.98
C MET A 179 0.66 -19.48 -4.30
N GLY A 180 0.53 -18.16 -4.46
CA GLY A 180 -0.07 -17.54 -5.63
C GLY A 180 -1.61 -17.57 -5.62
N PRO A 181 -2.28 -17.30 -6.76
CA PRO A 181 -1.72 -17.14 -8.10
C PRO A 181 -1.02 -15.78 -8.25
N PHE A 182 0.27 -15.75 -8.56
CA PHE A 182 1.08 -14.51 -8.56
C PHE A 182 0.80 -13.56 -9.75
N ASN A 183 -0.33 -13.73 -10.45
CA ASN A 183 -0.70 -12.94 -11.63
C ASN A 183 -1.17 -11.52 -11.28
N HIS A 184 -1.78 -11.31 -10.10
CA HIS A 184 -2.17 -9.97 -9.62
C HIS A 184 -1.15 -9.35 -8.65
N TRP A 185 0.05 -9.93 -8.56
CA TRP A 185 1.19 -9.33 -7.88
C TRP A 185 1.91 -8.36 -8.82
N PRO A 186 2.71 -7.41 -8.31
CA PRO A 186 3.49 -6.49 -9.14
C PRO A 186 4.22 -7.17 -10.31
N ASN A 187 4.85 -8.33 -10.09
CA ASN A 187 5.51 -9.05 -11.18
C ASN A 187 4.54 -9.56 -12.27
N GLY A 188 3.32 -9.97 -11.89
CA GLY A 188 2.26 -10.33 -12.83
C GLY A 188 1.65 -9.11 -13.54
N LEU A 189 1.67 -7.94 -12.89
CA LEU A 189 1.25 -6.66 -13.44
C LEU A 189 2.32 -5.98 -14.33
N GLY A 190 3.34 -6.73 -14.73
CA GLY A 190 4.32 -6.27 -15.72
C GLY A 190 5.54 -5.55 -15.16
N PHE A 191 5.88 -5.76 -13.88
CA PHE A 191 7.11 -5.25 -13.29
C PHE A 191 8.13 -6.37 -13.09
N ASP A 192 9.25 -6.36 -13.82
CA ASP A 192 10.25 -7.42 -13.72
C ASP A 192 10.92 -7.47 -12.34
N TYR A 193 11.03 -6.33 -11.67
CA TYR A 193 11.49 -6.22 -10.28
C TYR A 193 10.42 -5.62 -9.37
N PHE A 194 10.24 -6.20 -8.18
CA PHE A 194 9.40 -5.64 -7.12
C PHE A 194 10.10 -5.69 -5.77
N TYR A 195 10.06 -4.57 -5.04
CA TYR A 195 10.48 -4.51 -3.64
C TYR A 195 9.49 -3.65 -2.85
N GLY A 196 8.75 -4.25 -1.92
CA GLY A 196 7.73 -3.52 -1.16
C GLY A 196 6.72 -4.42 -0.47
N PHE A 197 5.45 -4.01 -0.45
CA PHE A 197 4.39 -4.72 0.27
C PHE A 197 3.05 -4.69 -0.46
N ASN A 198 2.27 -5.78 -0.33
CA ASN A 198 0.94 -5.91 -0.94
C ASN A 198 -0.21 -5.40 -0.03
N ALA A 199 0.05 -5.25 1.27
CA ALA A 199 -0.94 -4.80 2.25
C ALA A 199 -1.36 -3.33 2.08
N ALA A 200 -2.35 -2.89 2.86
CA ALA A 200 -2.86 -1.52 2.83
C ALA A 200 -1.89 -0.49 3.45
N ALA A 201 -1.02 -0.94 4.34
CA ALA A 201 -0.05 -0.13 5.07
C ALA A 201 1.10 -1.01 5.54
N ALA A 202 2.23 -0.39 5.87
CA ALA A 202 3.39 -1.06 6.43
C ALA A 202 4.05 -0.18 7.50
N ASP A 203 4.65 -0.83 8.50
CA ASP A 203 5.47 -0.17 9.51
C ASP A 203 6.80 0.33 8.91
N GLN A 204 7.31 1.46 9.38
CA GLN A 204 8.60 1.97 8.92
C GLN A 204 9.80 1.27 9.57
N PHE A 205 9.67 0.75 10.78
CA PHE A 205 10.74 0.08 11.53
C PHE A 205 10.75 -1.46 11.36
N ARG A 206 9.58 -2.07 11.21
CA ARG A 206 9.34 -3.52 11.17
C ARG A 206 8.33 -3.90 10.07
N PRO A 207 8.57 -3.54 8.79
CA PRO A 207 7.64 -3.83 7.70
C PRO A 207 7.58 -5.32 7.36
N GLU A 208 6.41 -5.78 6.90
CA GLU A 208 6.27 -7.06 6.21
C GLU A 208 6.56 -6.86 4.70
N LEU A 209 7.79 -7.16 4.28
CA LEU A 209 8.26 -6.89 2.92
C LEU A 209 8.32 -8.14 2.04
N ILE A 210 8.26 -7.90 0.74
CA ILE A 210 8.36 -8.87 -0.33
C ILE A 210 9.37 -8.32 -1.34
N GLU A 211 10.33 -9.16 -1.73
CA GLU A 211 11.16 -8.95 -2.90
C GLU A 211 10.78 -9.97 -3.98
N ASN A 212 10.19 -9.46 -5.06
CA ASN A 212 9.50 -10.23 -6.09
C ASN A 212 8.39 -11.12 -5.52
N ARG A 213 8.74 -12.36 -5.14
CA ARG A 213 7.83 -13.37 -4.58
C ARG A 213 8.28 -13.92 -3.24
N ASN A 214 9.43 -13.46 -2.74
CA ASN A 214 10.02 -13.95 -1.51
C ASN A 214 9.75 -12.96 -0.39
N ALA A 215 9.33 -13.46 0.78
CA ALA A 215 9.27 -12.64 1.97
C ALA A 215 10.69 -12.17 2.35
N VAL A 216 10.78 -10.93 2.82
CA VAL A 216 12.02 -10.33 3.33
C VAL A 216 11.85 -10.13 4.83
N GLU A 217 12.85 -10.57 5.61
CA GLU A 217 12.85 -10.32 7.04
C GLU A 217 13.25 -8.87 7.34
N PRO A 218 12.55 -8.19 8.26
CA PRO A 218 12.93 -6.84 8.64
C PRO A 218 14.33 -6.84 9.28
N PRO A 219 15.15 -5.81 9.07
CA PRO A 219 16.44 -5.70 9.73
C PRO A 219 16.32 -5.62 11.25
N GLU A 220 17.31 -6.19 11.97
CA GLU A 220 17.38 -6.12 13.44
C GLU A 220 17.76 -4.70 13.96
N ASP A 221 18.22 -3.81 13.08
CA ASP A 221 18.63 -2.46 13.44
C ASP A 221 17.43 -1.64 13.96
N PRO A 222 17.42 -1.22 15.24
CA PRO A 222 16.33 -0.44 15.81
C PRO A 222 16.16 0.96 15.18
N SER A 223 17.14 1.42 14.40
CA SER A 223 17.11 2.69 13.67
C SER A 223 16.69 2.56 12.20
N TYR A 224 16.38 1.34 11.75
CA TYR A 224 15.87 1.08 10.40
C TYR A 224 14.63 1.92 10.09
N ILE A 225 14.57 2.47 8.87
CA ILE A 225 13.41 3.16 8.32
C ILE A 225 13.21 2.71 6.88
N PHE A 226 12.03 2.19 6.59
CA PHE A 226 11.68 1.62 5.30
C PHE A 226 11.81 2.62 4.15
N ASP A 227 11.42 3.88 4.31
CA ASP A 227 11.56 4.89 3.24
C ASP A 227 13.02 5.06 2.77
N LYS A 228 14.00 4.92 3.68
CA LYS A 228 15.43 4.93 3.33
C LYS A 228 15.82 3.67 2.59
N ASP A 229 15.43 2.51 3.11
CA ASP A 229 15.77 1.21 2.55
C ASP A 229 15.17 1.00 1.16
N LEU A 230 13.91 1.42 0.95
CA LEU A 230 13.24 1.45 -0.33
C LEU A 230 14.03 2.25 -1.37
N THR A 231 14.55 3.40 -0.95
CA THR A 231 15.38 4.28 -1.78
C THR A 231 16.74 3.65 -2.08
N ASP A 232 17.37 3.01 -1.10
CA ASP A 232 18.64 2.30 -1.27
C ASP A 232 18.51 1.15 -2.29
N HIS A 233 17.43 0.37 -2.21
CA HIS A 233 17.13 -0.69 -3.17
C HIS A 233 16.91 -0.14 -4.59
N MET A 234 16.20 0.98 -4.73
CA MET A 234 15.99 1.63 -6.02
C MET A 234 17.30 2.12 -6.65
N ILE A 235 18.17 2.76 -5.86
CA ILE A 235 19.48 3.24 -6.34
C ILE A 235 20.35 2.05 -6.77
N ASN A 236 20.38 0.98 -5.98
CA ASN A 236 21.11 -0.24 -6.33
C ASN A 236 20.59 -0.86 -7.65
N TRP A 237 19.26 -0.92 -7.83
CA TRP A 237 18.66 -1.41 -9.06
C TRP A 237 19.06 -0.56 -10.27
N LEU A 238 19.03 0.78 -10.14
CA LEU A 238 19.47 1.70 -11.19
C LEU A 238 20.93 1.47 -11.58
N HIS A 239 21.82 1.29 -10.60
CA HIS A 239 23.25 1.03 -10.86
C HIS A 239 23.47 -0.28 -11.63
N VAL A 240 22.73 -1.35 -11.29
CA VAL A 240 22.76 -2.62 -12.02
C VAL A 240 22.20 -2.45 -13.43
N LYS A 241 21.05 -1.77 -13.57
CA LYS A 241 20.45 -1.46 -14.87
C LYS A 241 21.46 -0.74 -15.77
N TRP A 242 22.08 0.34 -15.30
CA TRP A 242 23.05 1.09 -16.12
C TRP A 242 24.29 0.28 -16.49
N SER A 243 24.68 -0.68 -15.65
CA SER A 243 25.82 -1.55 -15.93
C SER A 243 25.51 -2.62 -17.00
N GLN A 244 24.27 -3.10 -17.06
CA GLN A 244 23.87 -4.21 -17.95
C GLN A 244 23.18 -3.73 -19.23
N LYS A 245 22.35 -2.69 -19.13
CA LYS A 245 21.48 -2.15 -20.18
C LYS A 245 21.48 -0.62 -20.13
N PRO A 246 22.62 0.05 -20.38
CA PRO A 246 22.72 1.52 -20.31
C PRO A 246 21.76 2.23 -21.28
N ASP A 247 21.53 1.65 -22.46
CA ASP A 247 20.78 2.27 -23.56
C ASP A 247 19.26 2.02 -23.51
N ASP A 248 18.80 0.99 -22.81
CA ASP A 248 17.37 0.67 -22.70
C ASP A 248 16.68 1.62 -21.73
N PRO A 249 15.48 2.16 -21.99
CA PRO A 249 14.80 3.01 -21.01
C PRO A 249 14.26 2.19 -19.84
N PHE A 250 14.16 2.81 -18.66
CA PHE A 250 13.50 2.19 -17.50
C PHE A 250 12.12 2.80 -17.23
N PHE A 251 11.25 2.01 -16.62
CA PHE A 251 10.04 2.48 -15.95
C PHE A 251 10.08 2.07 -14.49
N ILE A 252 10.17 3.08 -13.62
CA ILE A 252 10.09 2.87 -12.17
C ILE A 252 8.77 3.45 -11.67
N TYR A 253 7.99 2.62 -11.00
CA TYR A 253 6.90 3.06 -10.15
C TYR A 253 7.37 3.06 -8.69
N LEU A 254 7.57 4.24 -8.12
CA LEU A 254 7.93 4.45 -6.72
C LEU A 254 6.68 4.89 -5.96
N SER A 255 6.09 4.00 -5.18
CA SER A 255 4.95 4.31 -4.34
C SER A 255 5.21 3.98 -2.89
N PRO A 256 5.87 4.85 -2.12
CA PRO A 256 6.10 4.58 -0.70
C PRO A 256 4.77 4.57 0.08
N GLY A 257 4.79 3.98 1.28
CA GLY A 257 3.71 4.13 2.26
C GLY A 257 3.81 5.42 3.08
N THR A 258 4.73 6.32 2.74
CA THR A 258 4.97 7.60 3.43
C THR A 258 3.67 8.41 3.53
N MET A 259 3.40 8.93 4.74
CA MET A 259 2.23 9.72 5.15
C MET A 259 0.93 8.96 5.37
N HIS A 260 0.85 7.68 4.98
CA HIS A 260 -0.14 6.78 5.54
C HIS A 260 0.27 6.41 6.98
N SER A 261 -0.72 6.04 7.79
CA SER A 261 -0.45 5.45 9.10
C SER A 261 0.21 4.06 8.96
N PRO A 262 1.13 3.69 9.86
CA PRO A 262 1.54 4.42 11.04
C PRO A 262 2.49 5.58 10.72
N HIS A 263 2.22 6.75 11.29
CA HIS A 263 3.12 7.89 11.16
C HIS A 263 4.38 7.64 11.98
N GLN A 264 5.51 7.45 11.31
CA GLN A 264 6.78 7.04 11.89
C GLN A 264 7.95 7.65 11.12
N ALA A 265 8.96 8.13 11.83
CA ALA A 265 10.11 8.81 11.22
C ALA A 265 11.34 8.72 12.14
N PRO A 266 12.56 8.94 11.61
CA PRO A 266 13.75 9.04 12.46
C PRO A 266 13.59 10.11 13.55
N ALA A 267 14.10 9.84 14.75
CA ALA A 267 13.94 10.72 15.90
C ALA A 267 14.53 12.14 15.67
N ASP A 268 15.67 12.23 14.97
CA ASP A 268 16.30 13.51 14.65
C ASP A 268 15.50 14.32 13.62
N TRP A 269 14.74 13.66 12.75
CA TRP A 269 13.82 14.31 11.82
C TRP A 269 12.58 14.82 12.53
N ILE A 270 11.99 14.03 13.43
CA ILE A 270 10.85 14.49 14.24
C ILE A 270 11.24 15.70 15.08
N ALA A 271 12.45 15.71 15.67
CA ALA A 271 12.93 16.83 16.47
C ALA A 271 12.96 18.18 15.72
N ARG A 272 13.08 18.18 14.37
CA ARG A 272 13.08 19.40 13.54
C ARG A 272 11.73 20.10 13.50
N PHE A 273 10.66 19.37 13.79
CA PHE A 273 9.28 19.87 13.75
C PHE A 273 8.75 20.30 15.11
N LYS A 274 9.53 20.14 16.19
CA LYS A 274 9.10 20.52 17.54
C LYS A 274 8.56 21.96 17.61
N GLY A 275 7.30 22.09 18.04
CA GLY A 275 6.58 23.36 18.20
C GLY A 275 6.13 24.01 16.88
N LYS A 276 6.36 23.38 15.72
CA LYS A 276 5.97 23.95 14.41
C LYS A 276 4.47 23.91 14.16
N PHE A 277 3.73 23.11 14.93
CA PHE A 277 2.29 22.92 14.80
C PHE A 277 1.49 23.36 16.03
N ASP A 278 2.14 24.06 16.99
CA ASP A 278 1.47 24.60 18.19
C ASP A 278 0.37 25.62 17.86
N MET A 279 0.40 26.20 16.65
CA MET A 279 -0.63 27.12 16.16
C MET A 279 -2.01 26.46 15.97
N GLY A 280 -2.07 25.12 15.86
CA GLY A 280 -3.29 24.38 15.59
C GLY A 280 -3.74 24.34 14.13
N TRP A 281 -4.65 23.41 13.84
CA TRP A 281 -5.17 23.14 12.50
C TRP A 281 -5.93 24.31 11.87
N ASP A 282 -6.63 25.11 12.68
CA ASP A 282 -7.38 26.28 12.19
C ASP A 282 -6.43 27.33 11.60
N ARG A 283 -5.37 27.67 12.35
CA ARG A 283 -4.33 28.62 11.90
C ARG A 283 -3.46 28.06 10.80
N MET A 284 -3.07 26.79 10.88
CA MET A 284 -2.34 26.11 9.80
C MET A 284 -3.11 26.21 8.48
N ARG A 285 -4.43 25.93 8.49
CA ARG A 285 -5.27 26.02 7.30
C ARG A 285 -5.29 27.42 6.69
N GLU A 286 -5.41 28.47 7.52
CA GLU A 286 -5.36 29.87 7.09
C GLU A 286 -3.99 30.23 6.47
N GLU A 287 -2.90 29.76 7.07
CA GLU A 287 -1.55 30.01 6.57
C GLU A 287 -1.27 29.31 5.25
N ILE A 288 -1.70 28.05 5.10
CA ILE A 288 -1.61 27.30 3.84
C ILE A 288 -2.36 28.05 2.74
N PHE A 289 -3.60 28.47 3.02
CA PHE A 289 -4.40 29.20 2.05
C PHE A 289 -3.75 30.52 1.62
N LYS A 290 -3.20 31.28 2.57
CA LYS A 290 -2.44 32.50 2.28
C LYS A 290 -1.21 32.22 1.41
N ARG A 291 -0.46 31.16 1.72
CA ARG A 291 0.73 30.74 0.96
C ARG A 291 0.36 30.34 -0.46
N GLN A 292 -0.65 29.49 -0.62
CA GLN A 292 -1.19 29.06 -1.92
C GLN A 292 -1.53 30.24 -2.82
N LYS A 293 -2.22 31.25 -2.29
CA LYS A 293 -2.53 32.49 -3.03
C LYS A 293 -1.27 33.28 -3.35
N SER A 294 -0.36 33.46 -2.39
CA SER A 294 0.88 34.22 -2.61
C SER A 294 1.79 33.60 -3.68
N MET A 295 1.77 32.27 -3.79
CA MET A 295 2.53 31.51 -4.78
C MET A 295 1.84 31.45 -6.15
N GLY A 296 0.58 31.88 -6.26
CA GLY A 296 -0.22 31.73 -7.48
C GLY A 296 -0.57 30.28 -7.80
N VAL A 297 -0.51 29.38 -6.83
CA VAL A 297 -0.91 27.96 -7.00
C VAL A 297 -2.43 27.84 -7.05
N ILE A 298 -3.16 28.71 -6.36
CA ILE A 298 -4.63 28.80 -6.44
C ILE A 298 -5.06 30.21 -6.87
N PRO A 299 -6.29 30.37 -7.40
CA PRO A 299 -6.81 31.69 -7.79
C PRO A 299 -6.88 32.70 -6.64
N GLN A 300 -6.72 34.00 -6.95
CA GLN A 300 -6.79 35.07 -5.94
C GLN A 300 -8.19 35.28 -5.38
N ASP A 301 -9.22 34.82 -6.06
CA ASP A 301 -10.62 34.83 -5.67
C ASP A 301 -11.09 33.50 -5.05
N ALA A 302 -10.19 32.51 -4.89
CA ALA A 302 -10.48 31.30 -4.14
C ALA A 302 -10.99 31.64 -2.73
N VAL A 303 -11.81 30.76 -2.16
CA VAL A 303 -12.47 30.94 -0.87
C VAL A 303 -12.08 29.79 0.05
N LEU A 304 -11.63 30.13 1.27
CA LEU A 304 -11.33 29.11 2.26
C LEU A 304 -12.62 28.52 2.80
N THR A 305 -12.86 27.23 2.56
CA THR A 305 -14.07 26.55 3.02
C THR A 305 -14.11 26.43 4.54
N PRO A 306 -15.32 26.49 5.14
CA PRO A 306 -15.49 26.44 6.59
C PRO A 306 -15.11 25.07 7.16
N ARG A 307 -14.86 25.05 8.48
CA ARG A 307 -14.64 23.80 9.22
C ARG A 307 -15.93 22.99 9.27
N PRO A 308 -15.92 21.69 8.93
CA PRO A 308 -17.05 20.81 9.19
C PRO A 308 -17.43 20.77 10.67
N ASP A 309 -18.73 20.79 10.99
CA ASP A 309 -19.24 20.75 12.37
C ASP A 309 -18.79 19.53 13.17
N ALA A 310 -18.43 18.44 12.48
CA ALA A 310 -17.92 17.22 13.09
C ALA A 310 -16.51 17.37 13.70
N LEU A 311 -15.79 18.47 13.40
CA LEU A 311 -14.43 18.73 13.85
C LEU A 311 -14.41 19.82 14.93
N PRO A 312 -13.69 19.60 16.06
CA PRO A 312 -13.57 20.60 17.11
C PRO A 312 -12.72 21.80 16.67
N ALA A 313 -12.92 22.95 17.33
CA ALA A 313 -12.00 24.08 17.22
C ALA A 313 -10.71 23.79 17.97
N TRP A 314 -9.56 24.25 17.47
CA TRP A 314 -8.29 24.09 18.17
C TRP A 314 -8.34 24.71 19.58
N ASP A 315 -8.89 25.92 19.68
CA ASP A 315 -9.01 26.66 20.95
C ASP A 315 -10.07 26.10 21.91
N SER A 316 -10.82 25.07 21.50
CA SER A 316 -11.76 24.36 22.38
C SER A 316 -11.11 23.21 23.17
N LEU A 317 -9.86 22.87 22.86
CA LEU A 317 -9.12 21.78 23.48
C LEU A 317 -8.39 22.22 24.75
N SER A 318 -8.06 21.26 25.62
CA SER A 318 -7.14 21.49 26.73
C SER A 318 -5.70 21.72 26.23
N PRO A 319 -4.85 22.44 26.97
CA PRO A 319 -3.44 22.61 26.62
C PRO A 319 -2.69 21.28 26.43
N GLU A 320 -3.01 20.26 27.22
CA GLU A 320 -2.41 18.93 27.15
C GLU A 320 -2.81 18.21 25.86
N ALA A 321 -4.09 18.33 25.45
CA ALA A 321 -4.58 17.80 24.19
C ALA A 321 -3.95 18.52 22.99
N GLN A 322 -3.83 19.84 23.05
CA GLN A 322 -3.15 20.64 22.01
C GLN A 322 -1.70 20.17 21.81
N LYS A 323 -0.93 20.02 22.89
CA LYS A 323 0.45 19.51 22.83
C LYS A 323 0.52 18.11 22.22
N THR A 324 -0.40 17.23 22.61
CA THR A 324 -0.46 15.84 22.14
C THR A 324 -0.80 15.77 20.65
N TYR A 325 -1.80 16.53 20.20
CA TYR A 325 -2.20 16.52 18.79
C TYR A 325 -1.20 17.27 17.90
N ALA A 326 -0.51 18.30 18.41
CA ALA A 326 0.62 18.92 17.69
C ALA A 326 1.74 17.89 17.45
N ARG A 327 2.11 17.11 18.47
CA ARG A 327 3.10 16.02 18.35
C ARG A 327 2.74 15.01 17.25
N GLN A 328 1.46 14.63 17.12
CA GLN A 328 1.02 13.74 16.04
C GLN A 328 1.33 14.34 14.65
N MET A 329 1.07 15.64 14.46
CA MET A 329 1.34 16.34 13.20
C MET A 329 2.85 16.53 12.95
N GLU A 330 3.64 16.77 13.99
CA GLU A 330 5.11 16.84 13.90
C GLU A 330 5.72 15.56 13.33
N VAL A 331 5.21 14.41 13.77
CA VAL A 331 5.67 13.09 13.31
C VAL A 331 5.31 12.87 11.84
N ALA A 332 4.07 13.15 11.45
CA ALA A 332 3.66 13.03 10.06
C ALA A 332 4.47 13.96 9.13
N ALA A 333 4.65 15.22 9.54
CA ALA A 333 5.48 16.18 8.80
C ALA A 333 6.94 15.71 8.66
N ALA A 334 7.49 15.09 9.71
CA ALA A 334 8.82 14.51 9.68
C ALA A 334 8.94 13.34 8.71
N GLN A 335 7.93 12.46 8.65
CA GLN A 335 7.92 11.33 7.72
C GLN A 335 7.92 11.80 6.26
N LEU A 336 7.03 12.75 5.90
CA LEU A 336 6.99 13.29 4.54
C LEU A 336 8.29 14.00 4.15
N SER A 337 8.82 14.84 5.05
CA SER A 337 10.06 15.57 4.79
C SER A 337 11.28 14.63 4.71
N PHE A 338 11.28 13.55 5.50
CA PHE A 338 12.32 12.53 5.43
C PHE A 338 12.29 11.79 4.09
N PHE A 339 11.11 11.34 3.63
CA PHE A 339 10.97 10.72 2.33
C PHE A 339 11.38 11.65 1.19
N ASP A 340 10.97 12.92 1.20
CA ASP A 340 11.37 13.90 0.18
C ASP A 340 12.90 14.04 0.11
N ASN A 341 13.59 13.98 1.25
CA ASN A 341 15.04 13.93 1.29
C ASN A 341 15.63 12.64 0.72
N GLN A 342 15.00 11.49 0.98
CA GLN A 342 15.44 10.22 0.38
C GLN A 342 15.24 10.23 -1.14
N LEU A 343 14.10 10.73 -1.63
CA LEU A 343 13.85 10.94 -3.05
C LEU A 343 14.90 11.85 -3.68
N GLY A 344 15.36 12.88 -2.96
CA GLY A 344 16.45 13.76 -3.42
C GLY A 344 17.70 12.98 -3.83
N ARG A 345 18.04 11.91 -3.10
CA ARG A 345 19.17 11.02 -3.42
C ARG A 345 18.97 10.32 -4.76
N VAL A 346 17.75 9.86 -5.07
CA VAL A 346 17.43 9.25 -6.38
C VAL A 346 17.58 10.27 -7.50
N ILE A 347 17.06 11.49 -7.31
CA ILE A 347 17.18 12.56 -8.30
C ILE A 347 18.66 12.94 -8.52
N ASP A 348 19.46 12.95 -7.46
CA ASP A 348 20.91 13.18 -7.54
C ASP A 348 21.62 12.07 -8.34
N GLU A 349 21.24 10.80 -8.16
CA GLU A 349 21.76 9.68 -8.94
C GLU A 349 21.41 9.82 -10.44
N LEU A 350 20.16 10.16 -10.78
CA LEU A 350 19.76 10.44 -12.16
C LEU A 350 20.54 11.61 -12.77
N ARG A 351 20.81 12.65 -11.98
CA ARG A 351 21.58 13.82 -12.42
C ARG A 351 23.04 13.45 -12.67
N SER A 352 23.66 12.73 -11.73
CA SER A 352 25.08 12.38 -11.79
C SER A 352 25.40 11.36 -12.90
N SER A 353 24.45 10.48 -13.23
CA SER A 353 24.56 9.53 -14.35
C SER A 353 24.22 10.13 -15.71
N GLY A 354 23.78 11.39 -15.76
CA GLY A 354 23.35 12.06 -16.99
C GLY A 354 22.01 11.57 -17.55
N GLN A 355 21.21 10.86 -16.74
CA GLN A 355 19.92 10.30 -17.15
C GLN A 355 18.74 11.24 -16.89
N LEU A 356 18.91 12.26 -16.04
CA LEU A 356 17.82 13.15 -15.60
C LEU A 356 17.15 13.89 -16.77
N ASP A 357 17.93 14.38 -17.73
CA ASP A 357 17.40 15.26 -18.79
C ASP A 357 16.35 14.56 -19.67
N ASN A 358 16.57 13.28 -20.00
CA ASN A 358 15.63 12.42 -20.71
C ASN A 358 14.81 11.49 -19.79
N THR A 359 14.53 11.94 -18.56
CA THR A 359 13.60 11.24 -17.65
C THR A 359 12.30 12.04 -17.51
N LEU A 360 11.17 11.42 -17.85
CA LEU A 360 9.84 11.91 -17.52
C LEU A 360 9.54 11.56 -16.06
N ILE A 361 9.59 12.56 -15.19
CA ILE A 361 9.26 12.45 -13.77
C ILE A 361 7.83 12.93 -13.57
N ILE A 362 6.97 12.05 -13.06
CA ILE A 362 5.58 12.34 -12.72
C ILE A 362 5.42 12.09 -11.22
N TYR A 363 5.26 13.15 -10.43
CA TYR A 363 5.09 13.07 -8.98
C TYR A 363 3.66 13.45 -8.61
N LEU A 364 2.89 12.47 -8.12
CA LEU A 364 1.57 12.63 -7.53
C LEU A 364 1.71 12.76 -6.00
N GLN A 365 1.32 13.93 -5.48
CA GLN A 365 1.26 14.19 -4.05
C GLN A 365 -0.02 13.59 -3.49
N GLY A 366 0.03 12.32 -3.12
CA GLY A 366 -1.11 11.57 -2.61
C GLY A 366 -1.78 10.73 -3.68
N ASP A 367 -2.23 9.54 -3.28
CA ASP A 367 -3.19 8.72 -4.03
C ASP A 367 -4.65 9.08 -3.69
N ASN A 368 -4.82 9.97 -2.71
CA ASN A 368 -6.05 10.63 -2.31
C ASN A 368 -5.68 11.80 -1.39
N GLY A 369 -6.66 12.67 -1.12
CA GLY A 369 -6.48 13.72 -0.12
C GLY A 369 -6.15 13.19 1.28
N ALA A 370 -5.76 14.07 2.19
CA ALA A 370 -5.25 13.69 3.51
C ALA A 370 -6.25 12.84 4.31
N SER A 371 -5.73 11.82 5.01
CA SER A 371 -6.56 10.82 5.70
C SER A 371 -7.31 11.38 6.90
N MET A 372 -8.64 11.29 6.87
CA MET A 372 -9.51 11.64 7.99
C MET A 372 -9.92 10.41 8.82
N ASP A 373 -9.14 9.33 8.79
CA ASP A 373 -9.52 8.02 9.33
C ASP A 373 -9.61 7.98 10.87
N SER A 374 -8.96 8.91 11.57
CA SER A 374 -8.91 8.94 13.03
C SER A 374 -9.50 10.21 13.63
N ARG A 375 -10.55 10.07 14.46
CA ARG A 375 -11.27 11.22 15.04
C ARG A 375 -10.38 12.10 15.93
N ARG A 376 -9.50 11.51 16.73
CA ARG A 376 -8.58 12.20 17.67
C ARG A 376 -7.11 11.90 17.42
N GLY A 377 -6.81 11.11 16.40
CA GLY A 377 -5.52 10.44 16.26
C GLY A 377 -5.47 9.18 17.11
N ALA A 378 -4.37 8.45 16.99
CA ALA A 378 -4.13 7.20 17.67
C ALA A 378 -2.63 7.04 17.95
N VAL A 379 -2.28 6.37 19.04
CA VAL A 379 -0.94 5.77 19.22
C VAL A 379 -0.92 4.34 18.68
N GLN A 380 -2.08 3.67 18.63
CA GLN A 380 -2.30 2.34 18.06
C GLN A 380 -3.59 2.33 17.24
N GLU A 381 -3.53 2.73 15.97
CA GLU A 381 -4.71 2.92 15.13
C GLU A 381 -5.50 1.63 14.87
N LEU A 382 -4.83 0.47 14.87
CA LEU A 382 -5.48 -0.80 14.62
C LEU A 382 -6.59 -1.13 15.65
N GLN A 383 -6.60 -0.46 16.81
CA GLN A 383 -7.69 -0.50 17.80
C GLN A 383 -8.99 0.16 17.30
N SER A 384 -8.90 1.35 16.70
CA SER A 384 -10.07 2.06 16.16
C SER A 384 -10.77 1.24 15.08
N LEU A 385 -10.03 0.43 14.34
CA LEU A 385 -10.57 -0.48 13.32
C LEU A 385 -11.39 -1.66 13.89
N VAL A 386 -11.33 -1.98 15.19
CA VAL A 386 -12.29 -2.90 15.87
C VAL A 386 -13.41 -2.15 16.60
N GLY A 387 -13.50 -0.84 16.43
CA GLY A 387 -14.46 0.02 17.11
C GLY A 387 -14.02 0.44 18.52
N ILE A 388 -12.75 0.28 18.86
CA ILE A 388 -12.18 0.75 20.13
C ILE A 388 -11.46 2.07 19.87
N GLU A 389 -12.18 3.17 20.08
CA GLU A 389 -11.59 4.51 19.95
C GLU A 389 -10.77 4.88 21.19
N PRO A 390 -9.56 5.43 21.04
CA PRO A 390 -8.78 5.90 22.17
C PRO A 390 -9.43 7.12 22.84
N THR A 391 -9.33 7.17 24.16
CA THR A 391 -9.68 8.35 24.95
C THR A 391 -8.59 9.40 24.84
N GLU A 392 -8.94 10.66 25.08
CA GLU A 392 -7.96 11.76 25.08
C GLU A 392 -6.89 11.57 26.16
N ALA A 393 -7.27 11.05 27.33
CA ALA A 393 -6.33 10.74 28.42
C ALA A 393 -5.29 9.68 28.01
N GLU A 394 -5.71 8.61 27.34
CA GLU A 394 -4.80 7.57 26.82
C GLU A 394 -3.82 8.15 25.78
N LEU A 395 -4.27 9.08 24.93
CA LEU A 395 -3.42 9.73 23.94
C LEU A 395 -2.40 10.68 24.58
N ILE A 396 -2.80 11.43 25.61
CA ILE A 396 -1.92 12.32 26.37
C ILE A 396 -0.85 11.51 27.10
N GLU A 397 -1.26 10.44 27.80
CA GLU A 397 -0.34 9.56 28.55
C GLU A 397 0.74 8.95 27.65
N LYS A 398 0.36 8.57 26.42
CA LYS A 398 1.24 7.90 25.46
C LYS A 398 1.81 8.83 24.39
N SER A 399 1.76 10.14 24.59
CA SER A 399 2.11 11.12 23.56
C SER A 399 3.55 10.95 23.05
N ASP A 400 4.49 10.63 23.94
CA ASP A 400 5.91 10.47 23.62
C ASP A 400 6.20 9.22 22.76
N GLU A 401 5.27 8.26 22.69
CA GLU A 401 5.42 7.07 21.84
C GLU A 401 5.19 7.37 20.36
N ASN A 402 4.48 8.45 20.02
CA ASN A 402 4.16 8.80 18.64
C ASN A 402 5.43 8.98 17.80
N GLY A 403 5.46 8.28 16.66
CA GLY A 403 6.56 8.31 15.70
C GLY A 403 7.68 7.32 15.98
N THR A 404 7.59 6.56 17.07
CA THR A 404 8.59 5.54 17.43
C THR A 404 8.18 4.16 16.95
N ARG A 405 9.14 3.22 16.99
CA ARG A 405 8.92 1.79 16.68
C ARG A 405 7.83 1.12 17.53
N ASP A 406 7.46 1.71 18.66
CA ASP A 406 6.48 1.17 19.61
C ASP A 406 5.05 1.68 19.37
N SER A 407 4.84 2.47 18.33
CA SER A 407 3.53 3.05 17.98
C SER A 407 3.08 2.60 16.61
N TYR A 408 1.76 2.55 16.41
CA TYR A 408 1.09 2.51 15.13
C TYR A 408 0.24 3.78 15.03
N SER A 409 0.90 4.95 15.01
CA SER A 409 0.23 6.23 15.24
C SER A 409 -0.51 6.78 14.02
N ASN A 410 -1.57 7.55 14.27
CA ASN A 410 -2.24 8.39 13.28
C ASN A 410 -2.54 9.76 13.91
N TYR A 411 -2.63 10.81 13.10
CA TYR A 411 -3.01 12.15 13.55
C TYR A 411 -4.53 12.33 13.64
N ASN A 412 -4.95 13.38 14.35
CA ASN A 412 -6.34 13.83 14.40
C ASN A 412 -6.87 14.27 13.02
N ALA A 413 -8.10 13.85 12.66
CA ALA A 413 -8.75 14.18 11.38
C ALA A 413 -8.83 15.69 11.07
N ALA A 414 -8.80 16.57 12.08
CA ALA A 414 -8.73 18.01 11.87
C ALA A 414 -7.41 18.46 11.21
N TRP A 415 -6.30 17.74 11.43
CA TRP A 415 -5.05 17.96 10.71
C TRP A 415 -5.16 17.58 9.24
N ALA A 416 -5.83 16.48 8.91
CA ALA A 416 -6.12 16.13 7.52
C ALA A 416 -6.99 17.19 6.83
N TRP A 417 -8.05 17.65 7.50
CA TRP A 417 -8.84 18.76 6.97
C TRP A 417 -7.96 19.97 6.67
N ALA A 418 -7.11 20.42 7.60
CA ALA A 418 -6.19 21.54 7.37
C ALA A 418 -5.24 21.29 6.18
N GLN A 419 -4.71 20.08 6.05
CA GLN A 419 -3.84 19.66 4.93
C GLN A 419 -4.55 19.61 3.57
N ASN A 420 -5.88 19.57 3.52
CA ASN A 420 -6.65 19.63 2.28
C ASN A 420 -7.08 21.05 1.89
N ALA A 421 -6.53 22.09 2.53
CA ALA A 421 -6.86 23.48 2.19
C ALA A 421 -6.65 23.76 0.69
N PRO A 422 -7.57 24.50 0.03
CA PRO A 422 -8.74 25.18 0.59
C PRO A 422 -10.03 24.34 0.61
N PHE A 423 -9.96 23.06 0.25
CA PHE A 423 -11.12 22.24 -0.07
C PHE A 423 -11.83 21.67 1.17
N PRO A 424 -13.13 21.37 1.07
CA PRO A 424 -13.85 20.68 2.13
C PRO A 424 -13.48 19.19 2.17
N TRP A 425 -13.48 18.61 3.36
CA TRP A 425 -13.26 17.17 3.62
C TRP A 425 -11.85 16.64 3.26
N GLY A 426 -11.75 15.35 2.95
CA GLY A 426 -10.52 14.56 2.82
C GLY A 426 -10.79 13.17 2.25
N LYS A 427 -9.84 12.24 2.42
CA LYS A 427 -9.92 10.83 2.03
C LYS A 427 -11.32 10.22 2.28
N GLN A 428 -11.71 9.29 1.40
CA GLN A 428 -13.01 8.62 1.31
C GLN A 428 -14.17 9.45 0.75
N VAL A 429 -14.06 10.79 0.70
CA VAL A 429 -15.17 11.66 0.28
C VAL A 429 -15.08 11.98 -1.20
N ALA A 430 -15.52 11.04 -2.05
CA ALA A 430 -15.52 11.19 -3.52
C ALA A 430 -16.55 12.21 -4.07
N SER A 431 -17.25 12.92 -3.20
CA SER A 431 -18.14 14.03 -3.59
C SER A 431 -17.48 15.40 -3.48
N HIS A 432 -16.31 15.49 -2.83
CA HIS A 432 -15.69 16.77 -2.51
C HIS A 432 -14.21 16.82 -2.86
N LEU A 433 -13.74 18.02 -3.24
CA LEU A 433 -12.37 18.23 -3.73
C LEU A 433 -11.30 17.93 -2.68
N GLY A 434 -11.59 17.96 -1.38
CA GLY A 434 -10.61 17.58 -0.37
C GLY A 434 -10.27 16.09 -0.39
N GLY A 435 -11.17 15.25 -0.90
CA GLY A 435 -10.88 13.82 -1.15
C GLY A 435 -10.33 13.56 -2.55
N LEU A 436 -10.69 14.41 -3.52
CA LEU A 436 -10.43 14.16 -4.94
C LEU A 436 -9.22 14.88 -5.51
N ARG A 437 -8.92 16.12 -5.07
CA ARG A 437 -7.95 16.99 -5.75
C ARG A 437 -6.62 16.98 -5.02
N ASP A 438 -5.59 16.57 -5.75
CA ASP A 438 -4.23 16.41 -5.26
C ASP A 438 -3.24 17.18 -6.15
N GLY A 439 -2.06 17.44 -5.60
CA GLY A 439 -1.00 18.14 -6.33
C GLY A 439 -0.27 17.17 -7.26
N LEU A 440 -0.07 17.56 -8.52
CA LEU A 440 0.76 16.80 -9.46
C LEU A 440 1.89 17.69 -9.99
N VAL A 441 3.11 17.16 -10.06
CA VAL A 441 4.21 17.77 -10.80
C VAL A 441 4.65 16.85 -11.93
N ILE A 442 4.88 17.45 -13.10
CA ILE A 442 5.54 16.77 -14.23
C ILE A 442 6.81 17.55 -14.58
N SER A 443 7.95 16.86 -14.59
CA SER A 443 9.24 17.40 -15.03
C SER A 443 9.85 16.48 -16.07
N TRP A 444 10.38 17.06 -17.15
CA TRP A 444 11.10 16.36 -18.20
C TRP A 444 12.02 17.38 -18.89
N PRO A 445 13.26 17.58 -18.41
CA PRO A 445 14.07 18.73 -18.81
C PRO A 445 14.29 18.87 -20.33
N ASP A 446 14.39 17.76 -21.06
CA ASP A 446 14.56 17.75 -22.52
C ASP A 446 13.33 18.24 -23.30
N ARG A 447 12.13 18.22 -22.70
CA ARG A 447 10.87 18.57 -23.38
C ARG A 447 10.08 19.70 -22.73
N ILE A 448 10.21 19.86 -21.41
CA ILE A 448 9.52 20.86 -20.62
C ILE A 448 10.52 21.94 -20.25
N HIS A 449 10.48 23.04 -20.98
CA HIS A 449 11.32 24.22 -20.72
C HIS A 449 10.62 25.27 -19.84
N ALA A 450 9.37 25.02 -19.44
CA ALA A 450 8.66 25.85 -18.49
C ALA A 450 9.30 25.72 -17.10
N SER A 451 9.39 26.83 -16.36
CA SER A 451 9.95 26.86 -15.02
C SER A 451 8.90 27.28 -14.00
N GLY A 452 8.43 26.33 -13.19
CA GLY A 452 7.54 26.60 -12.06
C GLY A 452 6.12 27.01 -12.42
N GLN A 453 5.70 26.83 -13.68
CA GLN A 453 4.38 27.26 -14.14
C GLN A 453 3.28 26.32 -13.65
N THR A 454 2.11 26.89 -13.38
CA THR A 454 0.91 26.14 -13.03
C THR A 454 0.08 25.82 -14.28
N ARG A 455 -0.52 24.63 -14.33
CA ARG A 455 -1.48 24.14 -15.30
C ARG A 455 -2.82 23.95 -14.61
N ARG A 456 -3.87 24.47 -15.26
CA ARG A 456 -5.25 24.56 -14.72
C ARG A 456 -6.24 23.67 -15.46
N GLN A 457 -5.74 22.84 -16.38
CA GLN A 457 -6.56 21.88 -17.10
C GLN A 457 -7.04 20.80 -16.12
N PHE A 458 -8.34 20.52 -16.13
CA PHE A 458 -8.90 19.43 -15.36
C PHE A 458 -8.33 18.10 -15.87
N HIS A 459 -7.69 17.35 -14.99
CA HIS A 459 -7.18 16.01 -15.27
C HIS A 459 -7.50 15.04 -14.13
N HIS A 460 -7.49 13.75 -14.44
CA HIS A 460 -7.72 12.67 -13.50
C HIS A 460 -6.57 11.65 -13.59
N VAL A 461 -6.37 10.83 -12.55
CA VAL A 461 -5.26 9.87 -12.48
C VAL A 461 -5.22 8.88 -13.66
N ILE A 462 -6.37 8.59 -14.27
CA ILE A 462 -6.45 7.75 -15.48
C ILE A 462 -5.73 8.36 -16.70
N ASP A 463 -5.41 9.65 -16.67
CA ASP A 463 -4.70 10.36 -17.73
C ASP A 463 -3.18 10.09 -17.73
N ILE A 464 -2.64 9.52 -16.65
CA ILE A 464 -1.20 9.27 -16.51
C ILE A 464 -0.71 8.19 -17.48
N ALA A 465 -1.38 7.04 -17.57
CA ALA A 465 -0.99 5.96 -18.48
C ALA A 465 -0.95 6.40 -19.97
N PRO A 466 -2.00 7.01 -20.55
CA PRO A 466 -1.92 7.50 -21.93
C PRO A 466 -0.90 8.64 -22.12
N THR A 467 -0.63 9.45 -21.10
CA THR A 467 0.45 10.45 -21.15
C THR A 467 1.81 9.79 -21.28
N ILE A 468 2.06 8.71 -20.52
CA ILE A 468 3.30 7.93 -20.62
C ILE A 468 3.41 7.28 -22.00
N TYR A 469 2.33 6.70 -22.51
CA TYR A 469 2.32 6.09 -23.85
C TYR A 469 2.63 7.12 -24.96
N GLU A 470 2.01 8.29 -24.93
CA GLU A 470 2.29 9.35 -25.92
C GLU A 470 3.73 9.86 -25.80
N ALA A 471 4.22 10.10 -24.57
CA ALA A 471 5.59 10.55 -24.34
C ALA A 471 6.65 9.55 -24.82
N ALA A 472 6.37 8.24 -24.67
CA ALA A 472 7.25 7.16 -25.12
C ALA A 472 7.07 6.80 -26.60
N GLY A 473 6.08 7.35 -27.30
CA GLY A 473 5.77 6.97 -28.68
C GLY A 473 5.21 5.54 -28.80
N ILE A 474 4.52 5.06 -27.78
CA ILE A 474 3.95 3.72 -27.70
C ILE A 474 2.46 3.77 -28.00
N HIS A 475 2.00 2.86 -28.87
CA HIS A 475 0.57 2.61 -29.06
C HIS A 475 0.14 1.45 -28.15
N PRO A 476 -0.85 1.65 -27.26
CA PRO A 476 -1.32 0.59 -26.38
C PRO A 476 -1.93 -0.55 -27.22
N PRO A 477 -1.64 -1.82 -26.90
CA PRO A 477 -2.03 -2.95 -27.72
C PRO A 477 -3.55 -3.22 -27.64
N GLU A 478 -4.14 -3.63 -28.76
CA GLU A 478 -5.55 -4.08 -28.80
C GLU A 478 -5.75 -5.46 -28.13
N LYS A 479 -4.68 -6.24 -28.02
CA LYS A 479 -4.66 -7.57 -27.39
C LYS A 479 -3.38 -7.79 -26.60
N VAL A 480 -3.51 -8.41 -25.43
CA VAL A 480 -2.39 -8.88 -24.60
C VAL A 480 -2.66 -10.34 -24.27
N ASP A 481 -1.69 -11.22 -24.54
CA ASP A 481 -1.81 -12.68 -24.35
C ASP A 481 -3.08 -13.29 -24.97
N GLY A 482 -3.54 -12.73 -26.09
CA GLY A 482 -4.76 -13.15 -26.78
C GLY A 482 -6.06 -12.57 -26.24
N VAL A 483 -6.03 -11.86 -25.11
CA VAL A 483 -7.20 -11.19 -24.50
C VAL A 483 -7.38 -9.80 -25.09
N ALA A 484 -8.58 -9.51 -25.60
CA ALA A 484 -8.95 -8.19 -26.09
C ALA A 484 -8.94 -7.16 -24.96
N GLN A 485 -8.28 -6.03 -25.20
CA GLN A 485 -8.14 -4.98 -24.20
C GLN A 485 -9.33 -4.02 -24.28
N GLN A 486 -9.87 -3.65 -23.12
CA GLN A 486 -10.91 -2.64 -23.04
C GLN A 486 -10.33 -1.25 -23.39
N PRO A 487 -11.14 -0.30 -23.91
CA PRO A 487 -10.64 1.03 -24.23
C PRO A 487 -9.97 1.72 -23.04
N ILE A 488 -8.98 2.58 -23.31
CA ILE A 488 -8.43 3.48 -22.29
C ILE A 488 -9.42 4.63 -22.12
N ASP A 489 -9.79 4.94 -20.87
CA ASP A 489 -10.69 6.04 -20.53
C ASP A 489 -9.93 7.38 -20.36
N GLY A 490 -8.64 7.27 -20.09
CA GLY A 490 -7.70 8.38 -19.98
C GLY A 490 -7.51 9.17 -21.27
N VAL A 491 -7.14 10.42 -21.13
CA VAL A 491 -6.65 11.27 -22.23
C VAL A 491 -5.25 11.76 -21.87
N SER A 492 -4.36 11.87 -22.86
CA SER A 492 -3.00 12.31 -22.60
C SER A 492 -2.94 13.79 -22.21
N MET A 493 -1.98 14.11 -21.34
CA MET A 493 -1.68 15.46 -20.84
C MET A 493 -0.58 16.16 -21.66
N VAL A 494 0.07 15.49 -22.62
CA VAL A 494 1.23 16.03 -23.37
C VAL A 494 0.93 17.37 -24.03
N TYR A 495 -0.28 17.57 -24.56
CA TYR A 495 -0.71 18.84 -25.17
C TYR A 495 -0.47 20.05 -24.25
N SER A 496 -0.63 19.86 -22.93
CA SER A 496 -0.52 20.90 -21.91
C SER A 496 0.92 21.29 -21.60
N PHE A 497 1.92 20.49 -22.00
CA PHE A 497 3.31 20.72 -21.61
C PHE A 497 3.83 22.07 -22.13
N SER A 498 3.59 22.35 -23.41
CA SER A 498 3.98 23.59 -24.08
C SER A 498 2.86 24.63 -24.21
N HIS A 499 1.61 24.27 -23.92
CA HIS A 499 0.44 25.15 -24.12
C HIS A 499 -0.31 25.38 -22.81
N PRO A 500 0.14 26.34 -21.96
CA PRO A 500 -0.46 26.60 -20.65
C PRO A 500 -1.95 26.97 -20.71
N ASP A 501 -2.40 27.60 -21.78
CA ASP A 501 -3.76 28.10 -21.95
C ASP A 501 -4.65 27.21 -22.84
N ALA A 502 -4.15 26.05 -23.26
CA ALA A 502 -4.97 25.11 -24.02
C ALA A 502 -6.17 24.63 -23.17
N PRO A 503 -7.38 24.53 -23.74
CA PRO A 503 -8.52 24.00 -23.03
C PRO A 503 -8.26 22.55 -22.59
N SER A 504 -8.85 22.13 -21.47
CA SER A 504 -8.73 20.73 -21.06
C SER A 504 -9.33 19.81 -22.13
N THR A 505 -8.59 18.75 -22.46
CA THR A 505 -9.06 17.65 -23.31
C THR A 505 -9.96 16.66 -22.55
N ARG A 506 -9.98 16.74 -21.21
CA ARG A 506 -10.91 15.99 -20.36
C ARG A 506 -12.10 16.86 -20.01
N HIS A 507 -13.23 16.54 -20.63
CA HIS A 507 -14.47 17.30 -20.46
C HIS A 507 -15.37 16.79 -19.33
N GLN A 508 -15.21 15.54 -18.90
CA GLN A 508 -16.05 14.92 -17.88
C GLN A 508 -15.33 13.83 -17.07
N GLN A 509 -15.80 13.60 -15.85
CA GLN A 509 -15.34 12.52 -14.97
C GLN A 509 -16.41 12.22 -13.91
N TYR A 510 -16.69 10.94 -13.67
CA TYR A 510 -17.50 10.51 -12.53
C TYR A 510 -16.60 10.15 -11.34
N PHE A 511 -17.14 10.25 -10.14
CA PHE A 511 -16.50 9.82 -8.90
C PHE A 511 -17.51 9.11 -8.01
N GLU A 512 -17.11 7.99 -7.41
CA GLU A 512 -17.91 7.29 -6.40
C GLU A 512 -16.96 6.61 -5.41
N MET A 513 -17.27 6.73 -4.12
CA MET A 513 -16.63 6.00 -3.04
C MET A 513 -17.57 5.89 -1.83
N LEU A 514 -17.93 4.67 -1.46
CA LEU A 514 -18.74 4.36 -0.27
C LEU A 514 -20.05 5.19 -0.22
N GLY A 515 -20.72 5.33 -1.35
CA GLY A 515 -21.97 6.05 -1.53
C GLY A 515 -21.83 7.55 -1.77
N ASN A 516 -20.69 8.16 -1.39
CA ASN A 516 -20.37 9.53 -1.77
C ASN A 516 -20.08 9.55 -3.27
N ARG A 517 -20.65 10.50 -3.99
CA ARG A 517 -20.50 10.56 -5.44
C ARG A 517 -20.55 11.97 -5.99
N SER A 518 -19.89 12.16 -7.12
CA SER A 518 -19.96 13.39 -7.88
C SER A 518 -19.77 13.16 -9.38
N PHE A 519 -20.15 14.16 -10.18
CA PHE A 519 -19.95 14.17 -11.61
C PHE A 519 -19.51 15.54 -12.08
N TYR A 520 -18.32 15.59 -12.66
CA TYR A 520 -17.74 16.76 -13.28
C TYR A 520 -18.08 16.78 -14.78
N LYS A 521 -18.48 17.94 -15.29
CA LYS A 521 -18.62 18.22 -16.72
C LYS A 521 -18.39 19.69 -17.02
N GLU A 522 -17.32 19.98 -17.78
CA GLU A 522 -17.00 21.31 -18.31
C GLU A 522 -17.10 22.45 -17.27
N GLY A 523 -16.46 22.24 -16.12
CA GLY A 523 -16.43 23.22 -15.02
C GLY A 523 -17.57 23.09 -14.01
N TRP A 524 -18.63 22.34 -14.31
CA TRP A 524 -19.71 22.07 -13.35
C TRP A 524 -19.45 20.77 -12.59
N LEU A 525 -19.78 20.76 -11.30
CA LEU A 525 -19.70 19.58 -10.43
C LEU A 525 -21.01 19.39 -9.68
N ALA A 526 -21.73 18.29 -9.94
CA ALA A 526 -22.80 17.83 -9.07
C ALA A 526 -22.22 16.85 -8.04
N ALA A 527 -22.56 17.02 -6.77
CA ALA A 527 -21.96 16.26 -5.67
C ALA A 527 -22.99 15.90 -4.61
N THR A 528 -22.79 14.80 -3.89
CA THR A 528 -23.62 14.48 -2.71
C THR A 528 -23.00 15.01 -1.42
N THR A 529 -23.81 15.61 -0.55
CA THR A 529 -23.41 15.96 0.82
C THR A 529 -23.02 14.68 1.57
N PRO A 530 -21.85 14.61 2.22
CA PRO A 530 -21.45 13.43 2.98
C PRO A 530 -22.44 13.15 4.12
N PRO A 531 -23.00 11.93 4.22
CA PRO A 531 -24.01 11.60 5.22
C PRO A 531 -23.43 11.44 6.64
N ARG A 532 -22.11 11.21 6.74
CA ARG A 532 -21.34 11.03 7.97
C ARG A 532 -19.89 11.42 7.74
N ALA A 533 -19.16 11.70 8.81
CA ALA A 533 -17.73 11.96 8.73
C ALA A 533 -16.94 10.67 8.41
N PRO A 534 -15.77 10.74 7.73
CA PRO A 534 -14.98 9.54 7.37
C PRO A 534 -14.51 8.69 8.56
N PHE A 535 -14.29 9.30 9.72
CA PHE A 535 -13.93 8.61 10.97
C PHE A 535 -15.15 8.02 11.73
N ASP A 536 -16.38 8.16 11.22
CA ASP A 536 -17.56 7.57 11.84
C ASP A 536 -17.64 6.06 11.54
N ARG A 537 -17.39 5.24 12.56
CA ARG A 537 -17.41 3.77 12.51
C ARG A 537 -18.78 3.15 12.86
N SER A 538 -19.85 3.94 12.89
CA SER A 538 -21.22 3.46 13.11
C SER A 538 -21.63 2.41 12.08
N THR A 539 -22.35 1.38 12.54
CA THR A 539 -22.95 0.32 11.71
C THR A 539 -24.38 0.64 11.26
N LYS A 540 -24.87 1.87 11.54
CA LYS A 540 -26.21 2.30 11.11
C LYS A 540 -26.27 2.30 9.57
N PRO A 541 -27.22 1.57 8.95
CA PRO A 541 -27.36 1.55 7.51
C PRO A 541 -27.65 2.94 6.95
N LEU A 542 -27.03 3.25 5.82
CA LEU A 542 -27.24 4.47 5.05
C LEU A 542 -27.79 4.11 3.68
N ASP A 543 -28.79 4.87 3.23
CA ASP A 543 -29.41 4.72 1.92
C ASP A 543 -28.82 5.78 0.97
N PRO A 544 -27.92 5.41 0.04
CA PRO A 544 -27.26 6.37 -0.84
C PRO A 544 -28.23 7.14 -1.75
N ALA A 545 -29.43 6.60 -2.01
CA ALA A 545 -30.45 7.28 -2.79
C ALA A 545 -31.01 8.53 -2.08
N LYS A 546 -30.88 8.61 -0.75
CA LYS A 546 -31.34 9.74 0.07
C LYS A 546 -30.29 10.81 0.30
N PHE A 547 -29.06 10.65 -0.20
CA PHE A 547 -28.02 11.65 0.00
C PHE A 547 -28.41 12.93 -0.74
N LYS A 548 -28.33 14.06 -0.03
CA LYS A 548 -28.66 15.38 -0.60
C LYS A 548 -27.65 15.68 -1.71
N TRP A 549 -28.15 16.21 -2.83
CA TRP A 549 -27.31 16.70 -3.92
C TRP A 549 -27.07 18.20 -3.80
N GLU A 550 -25.86 18.60 -4.19
CA GLU A 550 -25.32 19.95 -4.27
C GLU A 550 -24.81 20.19 -5.69
N LEU A 551 -24.63 21.45 -6.06
CA LEU A 551 -24.08 21.84 -7.36
C LEU A 551 -23.08 22.97 -7.22
N TYR A 552 -21.96 22.89 -7.93
CA TYR A 552 -20.89 23.87 -7.94
C TYR A 552 -20.48 24.22 -9.37
N ASN A 553 -19.99 25.44 -9.57
CA ASN A 553 -19.31 25.87 -10.80
C ASN A 553 -17.85 26.19 -10.50
N LEU A 554 -16.97 25.22 -10.74
CA LEU A 554 -15.55 25.28 -10.40
C LEU A 554 -14.77 26.32 -11.20
N THR A 555 -15.33 26.85 -12.30
CA THR A 555 -14.69 27.92 -13.08
C THR A 555 -14.60 29.25 -12.32
N VAL A 556 -15.53 29.48 -11.38
CA VAL A 556 -15.59 30.66 -10.52
C VAL A 556 -15.53 30.30 -9.03
N ASP A 557 -15.61 29.01 -8.69
CA ASP A 557 -15.52 28.48 -7.33
C ASP A 557 -14.48 27.36 -7.26
N TYR A 558 -13.21 27.72 -7.34
CA TYR A 558 -12.09 26.78 -7.30
C TYR A 558 -12.14 25.83 -6.09
N SER A 559 -12.69 26.31 -4.97
CA SER A 559 -12.61 25.65 -3.66
C SER A 559 -13.82 24.79 -3.33
N GLN A 560 -14.85 24.77 -4.19
CA GLN A 560 -16.13 24.11 -3.92
C GLN A 560 -16.79 24.66 -2.64
N ALA A 561 -16.86 25.98 -2.52
CA ALA A 561 -17.34 26.67 -1.33
C ALA A 561 -18.84 26.99 -1.35
N HIS A 562 -19.47 27.12 -2.53
CA HIS A 562 -20.84 27.63 -2.64
C HIS A 562 -21.78 26.67 -3.39
N ASP A 563 -22.69 26.03 -2.65
CA ASP A 563 -23.77 25.24 -3.23
C ASP A 563 -24.79 26.16 -3.95
N ILE A 564 -24.84 26.05 -5.27
CA ILE A 564 -25.75 26.78 -6.16
C ILE A 564 -26.88 25.89 -6.73
N SER A 565 -27.12 24.72 -6.14
CA SER A 565 -28.14 23.77 -6.59
C SER A 565 -29.55 24.38 -6.66
N ALA A 566 -29.90 25.21 -5.68
CA ALA A 566 -31.20 25.92 -5.65
C ALA A 566 -31.34 26.94 -6.79
N GLN A 567 -30.23 27.50 -7.29
CA GLN A 567 -30.22 28.49 -8.37
C GLN A 567 -30.28 27.83 -9.75
N TYR A 568 -29.69 26.64 -9.91
CA TYR A 568 -29.60 25.92 -11.18
C TYR A 568 -30.14 24.46 -11.09
N PRO A 569 -31.42 24.25 -10.72
CA PRO A 569 -31.97 22.90 -10.54
C PRO A 569 -31.98 22.08 -11.83
N GLY A 570 -32.14 22.72 -13.00
CA GLY A 570 -32.07 22.05 -14.30
C GLY A 570 -30.67 21.51 -14.61
N LYS A 571 -29.61 22.28 -14.30
CA LYS A 571 -28.22 21.83 -14.50
C LYS A 571 -27.87 20.69 -13.55
N LEU A 572 -28.36 20.75 -12.31
CA LEU A 572 -28.20 19.64 -11.38
C LEU A 572 -28.90 18.36 -11.87
N ALA A 573 -30.11 18.47 -12.43
CA ALA A 573 -30.81 17.33 -12.99
C ALA A 573 -30.07 16.71 -14.19
N GLU A 574 -29.49 17.54 -15.07
CA GLU A 574 -28.62 17.10 -16.18
C GLU A 574 -27.44 16.28 -15.67
N LEU A 575 -26.62 16.84 -14.75
CA LEU A 575 -25.42 16.16 -14.29
C LEU A 575 -25.70 14.89 -13.47
N LYS A 576 -26.86 14.81 -12.80
CA LYS A 576 -27.32 13.57 -12.16
C LYS A 576 -27.66 12.47 -13.17
N ALA A 577 -28.23 12.84 -14.32
CA ALA A 577 -28.52 11.89 -15.39
C ALA A 577 -27.21 11.43 -16.06
N ASP A 578 -26.28 12.36 -16.31
CA ASP A 578 -24.95 12.04 -16.86
C ASP A 578 -24.15 11.13 -15.90
N PHE A 579 -24.24 11.37 -14.58
CA PHE A 579 -23.68 10.47 -13.57
C PHE A 579 -24.26 9.06 -13.71
N ASP A 580 -25.59 8.93 -13.81
CA ASP A 580 -26.24 7.62 -13.90
C ASP A 580 -25.82 6.85 -15.16
N GLU A 581 -25.67 7.53 -16.29
CA GLU A 581 -25.14 6.94 -17.53
C GLU A 581 -23.68 6.48 -17.35
N ALA A 582 -22.82 7.35 -16.82
CA ALA A 582 -21.42 7.00 -16.56
C ALA A 582 -21.30 5.84 -15.55
N ALA A 583 -22.14 5.83 -14.52
CA ALA A 583 -22.19 4.81 -13.49
C ALA A 583 -22.56 3.44 -14.06
N LYS A 584 -23.56 3.38 -14.95
CA LYS A 584 -23.93 2.15 -15.67
C LYS A 584 -22.81 1.65 -16.57
N ARG A 585 -22.19 2.55 -17.35
CA ARG A 585 -21.10 2.20 -18.27
C ARG A 585 -19.89 1.62 -17.54
N ASN A 586 -19.61 2.09 -16.32
CA ASN A 586 -18.43 1.71 -15.56
C ASN A 586 -18.69 0.70 -14.44
N HIS A 587 -19.87 0.08 -14.36
CA HIS A 587 -20.20 -0.90 -13.32
C HIS A 587 -20.16 -0.36 -11.88
N VAL A 588 -20.56 0.90 -11.68
CA VAL A 588 -20.60 1.54 -10.35
C VAL A 588 -21.75 0.99 -9.49
N TYR A 589 -22.81 0.47 -10.11
CA TYR A 589 -23.93 -0.14 -9.38
C TYR A 589 -23.59 -1.59 -8.97
N PRO A 590 -24.04 -2.04 -7.78
CA PRO A 590 -24.81 -1.28 -6.78
C PRO A 590 -23.95 -0.28 -5.99
N ILE A 591 -24.53 0.88 -5.67
CA ILE A 591 -23.91 1.88 -4.79
C ILE A 591 -24.32 1.57 -3.36
N GLU A 592 -23.35 1.32 -2.48
CA GLU A 592 -23.60 1.15 -1.05
C GLU A 592 -22.67 2.03 -0.20
N ALA A 593 -23.13 2.41 0.98
CA ALA A 593 -22.40 3.25 1.92
C ALA A 593 -21.99 2.49 3.21
N ASP A 594 -21.62 1.21 3.06
CA ASP A 594 -21.32 0.33 4.20
C ASP A 594 -19.87 -0.17 4.20
N LEU A 595 -18.98 0.64 4.78
CA LEU A 595 -17.59 0.25 4.98
C LEU A 595 -17.47 -0.93 5.97
N ILE A 596 -18.11 -0.81 7.15
CA ILE A 596 -17.89 -1.75 8.27
C ILE A 596 -18.52 -3.12 7.99
N GLY A 597 -19.72 -3.18 7.41
CA GLY A 597 -20.36 -4.45 7.07
C GLY A 597 -19.60 -5.23 5.99
N ARG A 598 -18.84 -4.55 5.13
CA ARG A 598 -17.99 -5.18 4.10
C ARG A 598 -16.63 -5.67 4.61
N VAL A 599 -16.18 -5.25 5.81
CA VAL A 599 -14.91 -5.72 6.41
C VAL A 599 -14.95 -7.22 6.73
N GLY A 600 -16.13 -7.77 7.01
CA GLY A 600 -16.30 -9.18 7.38
C GLY A 600 -15.69 -10.15 6.35
N PRO A 601 -14.90 -11.17 6.76
CA PRO A 601 -14.19 -12.02 5.80
C PRO A 601 -15.11 -12.89 4.95
N GLY A 602 -16.33 -13.21 5.40
CA GLY A 602 -17.29 -14.03 4.66
C GLY A 602 -17.92 -13.35 3.43
N LYS A 603 -17.40 -12.20 3.00
CA LYS A 603 -17.83 -11.46 1.81
C LYS A 603 -16.85 -11.57 0.65
N ARG A 604 -15.73 -12.27 0.86
CA ARG A 604 -14.63 -12.38 -0.09
C ARG A 604 -14.21 -13.85 -0.23
N PRO A 605 -13.65 -14.24 -1.38
CA PRO A 605 -13.03 -15.55 -1.53
C PRO A 605 -11.98 -15.79 -0.44
N SER A 606 -11.80 -17.05 -0.06
CA SER A 606 -10.78 -17.47 0.88
C SER A 606 -10.14 -18.78 0.43
N LEU A 607 -8.80 -18.86 0.47
CA LEU A 607 -8.07 -20.09 0.15
C LEU A 607 -8.37 -21.25 1.11
N ILE A 608 -8.95 -20.93 2.27
CA ILE A 608 -9.34 -21.90 3.29
C ILE A 608 -10.86 -22.09 3.38
N GLU A 609 -11.62 -21.57 2.42
CA GLU A 609 -13.08 -21.70 2.38
C GLU A 609 -13.51 -23.18 2.29
N GLY A 610 -14.56 -23.54 3.02
CA GLY A 610 -15.09 -24.92 3.05
C GLY A 610 -14.20 -25.94 3.76
N ARG A 611 -13.11 -25.52 4.41
CA ARG A 611 -12.20 -26.41 5.14
C ARG A 611 -12.44 -26.30 6.64
N ASP A 612 -12.90 -27.39 7.23
CA ASP A 612 -13.09 -27.51 8.68
C ASP A 612 -11.87 -28.06 9.41
N HIS A 613 -10.86 -28.53 8.67
CA HIS A 613 -9.58 -29.03 9.18
C HIS A 613 -8.42 -28.47 8.34
N LEU A 614 -7.48 -27.81 9.02
CA LEU A 614 -6.30 -27.19 8.41
C LEU A 614 -5.06 -27.55 9.23
N THR A 615 -4.01 -28.00 8.57
CA THR A 615 -2.74 -28.35 9.20
C THR A 615 -1.65 -27.40 8.71
N PHE A 616 -0.91 -26.81 9.64
CA PHE A 616 0.23 -25.95 9.39
C PHE A 616 1.49 -26.56 9.99
N TYR A 617 2.62 -26.38 9.30
CA TYR A 617 3.91 -26.93 9.70
C TYR A 617 4.86 -25.79 10.11
N PRO A 618 5.80 -26.01 11.02
CA PRO A 618 6.77 -24.98 11.36
C PRO A 618 7.67 -24.63 10.17
N GLY A 619 8.11 -23.39 10.11
CA GLY A 619 9.10 -22.94 9.13
C GLY A 619 9.12 -21.42 8.98
N ASP A 620 9.86 -20.95 7.97
CA ASP A 620 10.06 -19.52 7.73
C ASP A 620 8.87 -18.85 7.01
N THR A 621 7.74 -19.53 6.86
CA THR A 621 6.58 -18.98 6.14
C THR A 621 5.79 -18.01 7.02
N ARG A 622 5.59 -16.78 6.51
CA ARG A 622 4.60 -15.84 7.03
C ARG A 622 3.34 -15.89 6.17
N TYR A 623 2.21 -16.22 6.79
CA TYR A 623 0.92 -16.25 6.10
C TYR A 623 0.24 -14.90 6.26
N ALA A 624 0.08 -14.16 5.16
CA ALA A 624 -0.59 -12.87 5.15
C ALA A 624 -2.01 -12.94 5.75
N ALA A 625 -2.51 -11.81 6.26
CA ALA A 625 -3.86 -11.70 6.80
C ALA A 625 -4.91 -12.19 5.79
N GLY A 626 -5.79 -13.11 6.22
CA GLY A 626 -6.78 -13.77 5.34
C GLY A 626 -6.35 -15.12 4.77
N ASN A 627 -5.05 -15.45 4.83
CA ASN A 627 -4.49 -16.74 4.42
C ASN A 627 -4.12 -17.64 5.62
N PHE A 628 -4.40 -17.18 6.84
CA PHE A 628 -4.20 -17.91 8.08
C PHE A 628 -5.49 -17.90 8.92
N PRO A 629 -5.88 -19.01 9.58
CA PRO A 629 -7.06 -19.03 10.43
C PRO A 629 -6.86 -18.19 11.69
N SER A 630 -7.83 -17.36 12.03
CA SER A 630 -7.92 -16.70 13.34
C SER A 630 -8.76 -17.56 14.27
N LEU A 631 -8.36 -17.66 15.55
CA LEU A 631 -9.21 -18.25 16.59
C LEU A 631 -10.51 -17.43 16.72
N LYS A 632 -11.65 -18.10 16.58
CA LYS A 632 -13.00 -17.54 16.76
C LYS A 632 -13.82 -18.54 17.56
N ILE A 633 -14.98 -18.12 18.07
CA ILE A 633 -15.95 -19.02 18.70
C ILE A 633 -16.22 -20.22 17.78
N GLY A 634 -16.09 -21.43 18.33
CA GLY A 634 -16.25 -22.69 17.60
C GLY A 634 -14.97 -23.22 16.96
N TRP A 635 -13.87 -22.47 16.92
CA TRP A 635 -12.58 -22.97 16.47
C TRP A 635 -11.75 -23.53 17.63
N LYS A 636 -10.98 -24.57 17.31
CA LYS A 636 -9.99 -25.22 18.16
C LYS A 636 -8.64 -25.25 17.44
N VAL A 637 -7.56 -25.03 18.19
CA VAL A 637 -6.18 -25.13 17.74
C VAL A 637 -5.52 -26.26 18.52
N ASP A 638 -5.03 -27.31 17.86
CA ASP A 638 -4.25 -28.38 18.47
C ASP A 638 -2.80 -28.27 17.98
N ALA A 639 -1.88 -27.94 18.88
CA ALA A 639 -0.46 -27.95 18.59
C ALA A 639 0.16 -29.27 19.04
N HIS A 640 0.75 -30.00 18.10
CA HIS A 640 1.46 -31.26 18.37
C HIS A 640 2.95 -30.96 18.45
N VAL A 641 3.51 -31.12 19.63
CA VAL A 641 4.89 -30.73 19.94
C VAL A 641 5.65 -31.88 20.61
N THR A 642 6.96 -31.87 20.48
CA THR A 642 7.87 -32.77 21.17
C THR A 642 8.84 -31.94 22.02
N VAL A 643 8.76 -32.11 23.34
CA VAL A 643 9.70 -31.53 24.31
C VAL A 643 10.92 -32.44 24.34
N THR A 644 12.08 -31.92 23.94
CA THR A 644 13.32 -32.71 23.79
C THR A 644 14.28 -32.59 24.99
N GLY A 645 13.96 -31.71 25.94
CA GLY A 645 14.71 -31.50 27.17
C GLY A 645 14.02 -30.50 28.10
N ASP A 646 14.54 -30.34 29.32
CA ASP A 646 14.02 -29.38 30.29
C ASP A 646 14.15 -27.93 29.79
N GLY A 647 13.28 -27.03 30.26
CA GLY A 647 13.30 -25.61 29.89
C GLY A 647 13.05 -25.38 28.39
N ALA A 648 12.09 -26.12 27.84
CA ALA A 648 11.64 -25.97 26.46
C ALA A 648 10.99 -24.60 26.24
N GLU A 649 11.41 -23.91 25.20
CA GLU A 649 11.17 -22.49 25.05
C GLU A 649 10.98 -22.14 23.57
N GLY A 650 10.06 -21.21 23.28
CA GLY A 650 9.89 -20.64 21.95
C GLY A 650 8.44 -20.60 21.45
N PRO A 651 8.22 -19.98 20.27
CA PRO A 651 6.91 -19.78 19.70
C PRO A 651 6.37 -21.07 19.08
N VAL A 652 5.11 -21.41 19.33
CA VAL A 652 4.44 -22.57 18.72
C VAL A 652 3.59 -22.12 17.54
N VAL A 653 2.62 -21.23 17.77
CA VAL A 653 1.78 -20.63 16.74
C VAL A 653 1.39 -19.22 17.17
N ILE A 654 1.52 -18.27 16.26
CA ILE A 654 1.19 -16.86 16.50
C ILE A 654 0.33 -16.37 15.34
N ASN A 655 -0.77 -15.69 15.65
CA ASN A 655 -1.52 -14.90 14.69
C ASN A 655 -1.66 -13.47 15.20
N GLY A 656 -1.06 -12.54 14.47
CA GLY A 656 -1.01 -11.12 14.81
C GLY A 656 0.16 -10.71 15.67
N ASP A 657 0.00 -9.57 16.34
CA ASP A 657 1.07 -8.89 17.05
C ASP A 657 0.54 -7.99 18.20
N GLU A 658 1.41 -7.11 18.70
CA GLU A 658 1.13 -6.16 19.77
C GLU A 658 -0.04 -5.22 19.51
N ALA A 659 -0.45 -5.02 18.26
CA ALA A 659 -1.59 -4.18 17.90
C ALA A 659 -2.93 -4.95 17.93
N GLY A 660 -2.89 -6.27 17.95
CA GLY A 660 -4.06 -7.14 18.05
C GLY A 660 -3.77 -8.56 17.58
N GLY A 661 -3.52 -9.50 18.50
CA GLY A 661 -3.08 -10.84 18.16
C GLY A 661 -3.30 -11.87 19.26
N ALA A 662 -2.94 -13.12 18.96
CA ALA A 662 -2.93 -14.21 19.92
C ALA A 662 -1.85 -15.23 19.54
N GLY A 663 -1.32 -15.95 20.52
CA GLY A 663 -0.39 -17.03 20.22
C GLY A 663 -0.12 -17.95 21.39
N LEU A 664 0.30 -19.17 21.03
CA LEU A 664 0.78 -20.20 21.94
C LEU A 664 2.31 -20.27 21.85
N LEU A 665 2.96 -20.30 22.99
CA LEU A 665 4.40 -20.42 23.17
C LEU A 665 4.69 -21.44 24.27
N LEU A 666 5.93 -21.93 24.35
CA LEU A 666 6.46 -22.50 25.59
C LEU A 666 7.42 -21.50 26.25
N ASP A 667 7.28 -21.34 27.56
CA ASP A 667 8.15 -20.53 28.42
C ASP A 667 8.64 -21.41 29.58
N ASP A 668 9.94 -21.72 29.59
CA ASP A 668 10.57 -22.66 30.55
C ASP A 668 9.78 -23.99 30.73
N GLY A 669 9.37 -24.58 29.62
CA GLY A 669 8.59 -25.81 29.54
C GLY A 669 7.09 -25.64 29.77
N ARG A 670 6.61 -24.46 30.18
CA ARG A 670 5.19 -24.18 30.45
C ARG A 670 4.47 -23.73 29.18
N PRO A 671 3.34 -24.33 28.81
CA PRO A 671 2.47 -23.79 27.78
C PRO A 671 1.92 -22.42 28.20
N LEU A 672 2.15 -21.41 27.37
CA LEU A 672 1.67 -20.05 27.55
C LEU A 672 0.84 -19.65 26.34
N TYR A 673 -0.44 -19.38 26.54
CA TYR A 673 -1.29 -18.78 25.51
C TYR A 673 -1.62 -17.34 25.88
N LEU A 674 -1.21 -16.43 25.01
CA LEU A 674 -1.44 -14.99 25.12
C LEU A 674 -2.55 -14.58 24.17
N TYR A 675 -3.54 -13.86 24.67
CA TYR A 675 -4.59 -13.23 23.90
C TYR A 675 -4.56 -11.71 24.10
N ASN A 676 -4.26 -10.97 23.04
CA ASN A 676 -4.12 -9.51 23.03
C ASN A 676 -5.09 -8.90 21.99
N PRO A 677 -6.37 -8.68 22.33
CA PRO A 677 -7.37 -8.28 21.34
C PRO A 677 -7.24 -6.84 20.83
N SER A 678 -6.63 -5.95 21.61
CA SER A 678 -6.73 -4.49 21.40
C SER A 678 -5.49 -3.72 21.84
N ALA A 679 -4.37 -4.38 22.10
CA ALA A 679 -3.16 -3.81 22.71
C ALA A 679 -3.34 -3.24 24.14
N ARG A 680 -4.56 -3.16 24.68
CA ARG A 680 -4.86 -2.67 26.04
C ARG A 680 -4.57 -3.75 27.07
N ALA A 681 -3.72 -3.43 28.04
CA ALA A 681 -3.30 -4.38 29.07
C ALA A 681 -4.48 -5.00 29.83
N GLN A 682 -5.51 -4.21 30.11
CA GLN A 682 -6.71 -4.65 30.83
C GLN A 682 -7.63 -5.60 30.05
N GLU A 683 -7.45 -5.73 28.74
CA GLU A 683 -8.23 -6.64 27.88
C GLU A 683 -7.45 -7.92 27.52
N ARG A 684 -6.20 -8.04 28.00
CA ARG A 684 -5.35 -9.21 27.74
C ARG A 684 -5.79 -10.38 28.60
N VAL A 685 -5.64 -11.58 28.04
CA VAL A 685 -5.88 -12.84 28.73
C VAL A 685 -4.67 -13.72 28.56
N GLU A 686 -4.24 -14.34 29.66
CA GLU A 686 -3.13 -15.28 29.69
C GLU A 686 -3.62 -16.61 30.25
N LEU A 687 -3.29 -17.68 29.56
CA LEU A 687 -3.50 -19.04 30.02
C LEU A 687 -2.13 -19.70 30.19
N VAL A 688 -1.83 -20.11 31.41
CA VAL A 688 -0.54 -20.73 31.78
C VAL A 688 -0.79 -22.16 32.23
N GLY A 689 -0.09 -23.10 31.61
CA GLY A 689 -0.03 -24.50 32.01
C GLY A 689 1.15 -24.81 32.95
N GLU A 690 1.16 -26.04 33.45
CA GLU A 690 2.33 -26.58 34.17
C GLU A 690 3.45 -26.99 33.18
N PRO A 691 4.71 -27.08 33.64
CA PRO A 691 5.81 -27.55 32.81
C PRO A 691 5.54 -28.92 32.20
N LEU A 692 5.76 -29.06 30.90
CA LEU A 692 5.61 -30.32 30.18
C LEU A 692 6.84 -31.22 30.40
N PRO A 693 6.65 -32.54 30.66
CA PRO A 693 7.76 -33.48 30.69
C PRO A 693 8.38 -33.66 29.30
N VAL A 694 9.58 -34.25 29.24
CA VAL A 694 10.19 -34.68 27.97
C VAL A 694 9.29 -35.72 27.30
N GLY A 695 8.93 -35.49 26.04
CA GLY A 695 8.04 -36.37 25.28
C GLY A 695 7.15 -35.63 24.30
N ASP A 696 6.26 -36.39 23.67
CA ASP A 696 5.25 -35.85 22.75
C ASP A 696 4.02 -35.38 23.53
N HIS A 697 3.52 -34.20 23.16
CA HIS A 697 2.36 -33.56 23.78
C HIS A 697 1.44 -32.93 22.75
N THR A 698 0.15 -32.90 23.07
CA THR A 698 -0.83 -32.09 22.35
C THR A 698 -1.32 -30.97 23.26
N ILE A 699 -1.08 -29.72 22.85
CA ILE A 699 -1.60 -28.53 23.52
C ILE A 699 -2.76 -27.99 22.72
N THR A 700 -3.94 -27.98 23.32
CA THR A 700 -5.17 -27.51 22.67
C THR A 700 -5.60 -26.15 23.21
N ILE A 701 -5.87 -25.20 22.33
CA ILE A 701 -6.58 -23.95 22.65
C ILE A 701 -7.96 -23.98 22.00
N ALA A 702 -9.01 -23.74 22.78
CA ALA A 702 -10.38 -23.70 22.28
C ALA A 702 -11.12 -22.45 22.75
N ALA A 703 -11.91 -21.86 21.84
CA ALA A 703 -12.85 -20.78 22.15
C ALA A 703 -14.28 -21.31 22.03
N THR A 704 -14.98 -21.49 23.15
CA THR A 704 -16.38 -21.92 23.18
C THR A 704 -17.31 -20.75 23.48
N ALA A 705 -18.50 -20.74 22.87
CA ALA A 705 -19.47 -19.67 23.10
C ALA A 705 -19.92 -19.64 24.57
N ASP A 706 -20.09 -18.44 25.10
CA ASP A 706 -20.65 -18.22 26.43
C ASP A 706 -21.89 -17.31 26.35
N PRO A 707 -23.04 -17.87 25.90
CA PRO A 707 -24.23 -17.07 25.61
C PRO A 707 -24.84 -16.42 26.85
N GLU A 708 -24.54 -16.90 28.06
CA GLU A 708 -25.03 -16.33 29.31
C GLU A 708 -24.42 -14.94 29.56
N HIS A 709 -23.19 -14.71 29.09
CA HIS A 709 -22.46 -13.44 29.24
C HIS A 709 -22.47 -12.56 27.97
N GLY A 710 -23.07 -13.03 26.88
CA GLY A 710 -23.39 -12.24 25.70
C GLY A 710 -23.09 -12.93 24.37
N PRO A 711 -23.59 -12.38 23.24
CA PRO A 711 -23.48 -13.02 21.92
C PRO A 711 -22.04 -13.09 21.37
N ARG A 712 -21.10 -12.37 21.99
CA ARG A 712 -19.67 -12.38 21.64
C ARG A 712 -18.79 -12.88 22.79
N ALA A 713 -19.38 -13.27 23.91
CA ALA A 713 -18.63 -13.80 25.03
C ALA A 713 -18.17 -15.22 24.72
N ALA A 714 -16.98 -15.55 25.20
CA ALA A 714 -16.35 -16.85 24.98
C ALA A 714 -15.58 -17.31 26.21
N LEU A 715 -15.55 -18.62 26.43
CA LEU A 715 -14.60 -19.26 27.33
C LEU A 715 -13.39 -19.70 26.51
N LEU A 716 -12.22 -19.11 26.78
CA LEU A 716 -10.94 -19.61 26.29
C LEU A 716 -10.45 -20.70 27.22
N SER A 717 -10.09 -21.85 26.66
CA SER A 717 -9.60 -23.00 27.43
C SER A 717 -8.32 -23.55 26.83
N MET A 718 -7.41 -23.95 27.71
CA MET A 718 -6.20 -24.69 27.37
C MET A 718 -6.31 -26.12 27.91
N LEU A 719 -6.05 -27.09 27.05
CA LEU A 719 -5.92 -28.49 27.42
C LEU A 719 -4.52 -28.98 27.07
N VAL A 720 -3.98 -29.88 27.90
CA VAL A 720 -2.75 -30.62 27.62
C VAL A 720 -3.10 -32.11 27.65
N ASP A 721 -2.78 -32.82 26.57
CA ASP A 721 -3.04 -34.26 26.40
C ASP A 721 -4.51 -34.63 26.72
N GLY A 722 -5.42 -33.77 26.25
CA GLY A 722 -6.88 -33.94 26.40
C GLY A 722 -7.46 -33.54 27.76
N LYS A 723 -6.64 -33.04 28.71
CA LYS A 723 -7.10 -32.58 30.03
C LYS A 723 -7.06 -31.06 30.11
N THR A 724 -8.18 -30.43 30.49
CA THR A 724 -8.22 -28.99 30.76
C THR A 724 -7.27 -28.64 31.89
N VAL A 725 -6.32 -27.75 31.61
CA VAL A 725 -5.34 -27.25 32.58
C VAL A 725 -5.71 -25.87 33.10
N THR A 726 -6.26 -25.00 32.24
CA THR A 726 -6.70 -23.66 32.62
C THR A 726 -7.74 -23.11 31.65
N SER A 727 -8.49 -22.09 32.07
CA SER A 727 -9.48 -21.40 31.26
C SER A 727 -9.72 -19.98 31.76
N ALA A 728 -10.18 -19.10 30.87
CA ALA A 728 -10.54 -17.73 31.20
C ALA A 728 -11.76 -17.28 30.40
N GLU A 729 -12.64 -16.54 31.06
CA GLU A 729 -13.80 -15.90 30.44
C GLU A 729 -13.36 -14.65 29.68
N VAL A 730 -13.89 -14.47 28.47
CA VAL A 730 -13.65 -13.32 27.62
C VAL A 730 -15.00 -12.70 27.27
N PRO A 731 -15.34 -11.51 27.82
CA PRO A 731 -16.64 -10.88 27.57
C PRO A 731 -16.91 -10.60 26.09
N ILE A 732 -15.86 -10.29 25.32
CA ILE A 732 -15.94 -10.07 23.89
C ILE A 732 -14.72 -10.70 23.21
N LEU A 733 -14.93 -11.76 22.43
CA LEU A 733 -13.88 -12.31 21.58
C LEU A 733 -13.75 -11.46 20.30
N TYR A 734 -12.61 -10.80 20.17
CA TYR A 734 -12.13 -10.18 18.94
C TYR A 734 -11.25 -11.16 18.17
N PRO A 735 -11.45 -11.32 16.84
CA PRO A 735 -10.52 -12.07 16.00
C PRO A 735 -9.11 -11.44 16.06
N ALA A 736 -8.09 -12.28 16.04
CA ALA A 736 -6.70 -11.85 15.88
C ALA A 736 -6.51 -11.17 14.50
N ARG A 737 -5.54 -10.25 14.40
CA ARG A 737 -5.30 -9.42 13.22
C ARG A 737 -3.85 -9.50 12.80
N GLY A 738 -3.60 -9.42 11.50
CA GLY A 738 -2.25 -9.51 10.95
C GLY A 738 -1.92 -10.92 10.48
N SER A 739 -0.65 -11.14 10.19
CA SER A 739 -0.14 -12.39 9.64
C SER A 739 -0.12 -13.53 10.66
N GLY A 740 -0.05 -14.76 10.18
CA GLY A 740 0.10 -15.97 10.99
C GLY A 740 1.41 -16.67 10.73
N VAL A 741 1.96 -17.30 11.76
CA VAL A 741 3.24 -18.04 11.72
C VAL A 741 3.18 -19.26 12.64
N VAL A 742 3.97 -20.29 12.31
CA VAL A 742 4.14 -21.51 13.12
C VAL A 742 5.63 -21.75 13.34
N GLY A 743 6.03 -21.94 14.60
CA GLY A 743 7.42 -22.19 14.97
C GLY A 743 8.38 -21.02 14.83
N ARG A 744 7.87 -19.79 14.70
CA ARG A 744 8.65 -18.56 14.62
C ARG A 744 7.87 -17.36 15.16
N TYR A 745 8.58 -16.25 15.39
CA TYR A 745 7.97 -14.96 15.72
C TYR A 745 7.53 -14.20 14.47
N ASN A 746 6.65 -13.24 14.68
CA ASN A 746 6.20 -12.31 13.65
C ASN A 746 7.15 -11.10 13.55
N VAL A 747 6.91 -10.16 12.62
CA VAL A 747 7.75 -8.93 12.52
C VAL A 747 7.64 -8.05 13.75
N ARG A 748 6.50 -8.12 14.44
CA ARG A 748 6.24 -7.47 15.72
C ARG A 748 5.93 -8.54 16.76
N THR A 749 6.39 -8.32 17.99
CA THR A 749 6.10 -9.16 19.13
C THR A 749 4.59 -9.20 19.41
N LEU A 750 4.10 -10.23 20.09
CA LEU A 750 2.70 -10.32 20.52
C LEU A 750 2.32 -9.27 21.57
N LEU A 751 3.29 -8.90 22.40
CA LEU A 751 3.16 -7.86 23.43
C LEU A 751 4.35 -6.91 23.33
N LYS A 752 4.11 -5.64 23.58
CA LYS A 752 5.17 -4.63 23.66
C LYS A 752 6.19 -5.03 24.74
N GLY A 753 7.47 -5.07 24.37
CA GLY A 753 8.58 -5.39 25.27
C GLY A 753 8.71 -6.87 25.64
N MET A 754 8.00 -7.76 24.95
CA MET A 754 8.16 -9.20 25.11
C MET A 754 9.49 -9.67 24.50
N ASP A 755 10.22 -10.52 25.22
CA ASP A 755 11.42 -11.17 24.69
C ASP A 755 11.05 -12.22 23.62
N GLU A 756 11.90 -12.38 22.61
CA GLU A 756 11.74 -13.35 21.53
C GLU A 756 12.88 -14.39 21.55
N PRO A 757 12.94 -15.24 22.58
CA PRO A 757 14.01 -16.24 22.71
C PRO A 757 14.01 -17.21 21.53
N SER A 758 15.20 -17.58 21.06
CA SER A 758 15.34 -18.64 20.06
C SER A 758 14.74 -19.95 20.59
N MET A 759 14.12 -20.72 19.70
CA MET A 759 13.53 -22.01 20.06
C MET A 759 14.58 -22.95 20.65
N ARG A 760 14.30 -23.53 21.82
CA ARG A 760 15.18 -24.44 22.56
C ARG A 760 14.40 -25.61 23.11
N ASN A 761 14.98 -26.82 23.02
CA ASN A 761 14.42 -28.06 23.58
C ASN A 761 12.96 -28.35 23.17
N LEU A 762 12.54 -27.83 22.03
CA LEU A 762 11.19 -27.89 21.50
C LEU A 762 11.26 -28.22 20.00
N SER A 763 10.47 -29.19 19.57
CA SER A 763 10.17 -29.45 18.16
C SER A 763 8.67 -29.36 17.95
N ILE A 764 8.24 -28.65 16.91
CA ILE A 764 6.82 -28.56 16.55
C ILE A 764 6.60 -29.54 15.41
N ASN A 765 5.69 -30.48 15.58
CA ASN A 765 5.39 -31.45 14.53
C ASN A 765 4.46 -30.80 13.50
N TYR A 766 3.34 -30.26 13.97
CA TYR A 766 2.39 -29.48 13.20
C TYR A 766 1.33 -28.85 14.13
N VAL A 767 0.54 -27.91 13.59
CA VAL A 767 -0.57 -27.27 14.28
C VAL A 767 -1.85 -27.45 13.46
N GLU A 768 -2.90 -27.96 14.09
CA GLU A 768 -4.20 -28.19 13.47
C GLU A 768 -5.22 -27.14 13.93
N PHE A 769 -5.90 -26.53 12.96
CA PHE A 769 -7.10 -25.74 13.22
C PHE A 769 -8.32 -26.58 12.82
N THR A 770 -9.22 -26.79 13.78
CA THR A 770 -10.47 -27.52 13.58
C THR A 770 -11.67 -26.65 13.90
N ARG A 771 -12.63 -26.59 12.98
CA ARG A 771 -13.94 -25.96 13.20
C ARG A 771 -14.90 -26.98 13.82
N LYS A 772 -15.48 -26.64 14.97
CA LYS A 772 -16.53 -27.43 15.63
C LYS A 772 -17.92 -27.01 15.18
#